data_AF-E1QV92-F1
#
_entry.id   AF-E1QV92-F1
#
_cell.length_a   1.000
_cell.length_b   1.000
_cell.length_c   1.000
_cell.angle_alpha   90.00
_cell.angle_beta   90.00
_cell.angle_gamma   90.00
#
_symmetry.space_group_name_H-M   'P 1'
#
loop_
_entity.id
_entity.type
_entity.pdbx_description
1 polymer ?
#
loop_
_entity_poly.entity_id
_entity_poly.type
_entity_poly.pdbx_seq_one_letter_code
_entity_poly.pdbx_strand_id
1 'polypeptide(L)'
;MLNPLVLLAIMVTLPNGTVYHSINPLISNYGIYIYPINYAVIYRHVIGSGTYIMTITPGTYYSVSVYGPGPMGLYLTSNMNVLLLVLSSQGFSELKSGALVKPLFAYYGQELNATIELPSGEYYIVVINNGSSTAQAMLVTTHNYSTPIINAPIGIVDYGLMPSQVGYIPYSYMTNEFLGEARVLSIGVQPLTNCPPLPPGSFSLQLNAVLEMVVNNKTQYYWVQNVLIIDPTYGLMAPLVNVWNMSSAELFMDPLFIVGRGSVMNNEVYAYMGNWTPYEMPLSVNLTIITNKTVNGFPQVLIGYSMGGINTLVDNVTFLMTPSWGPHLVVNGSEYSPLGYLIDAEFVIGGPGCGAMVRVNELNATLSLYYRGPSGDLIPMPSAWSMGSDTGETVVNARVYAIEPGTVYVTTGGEYLGPLINADYLAFLILNDYLLNNQSITSIALPLPINSGVVVTTPRDVYLGNNTLLRLVGLLINNEYVNSTELKLVMNQSYVVNYLWTRYYRLNIVDVSNQLTNLSGWYNEDSIANITVPKTMIYLSNGTRLVFIGFTTNATHYVITNNTLILLMDRPVTITLNWVREYNTSLTLYTINGAYVGTVYLGWVRYGEEVTNVSINGITYELRTPLIINGVSGTAILNAEYRDFIVRDLLGLPEPFTQVIIKCGGQEFSSTTSAYGMTQELLVPINVGCIVEAPVIGYYSIALVIALLLIAILIITRLIRQH
;
A
#
# COMPACT_ATOMS: atom_id res chain seq x y z
N MET A 1 -3.28 18.96 20.93
CA MET A 1 -3.76 17.62 20.57
C MET A 1 -2.65 16.95 19.77
N LEU A 2 -1.95 15.99 20.37
CA LEU A 2 -0.85 15.24 19.75
C LEU A 2 -1.43 14.36 18.64
N ASN A 3 -0.86 14.47 17.44
CA ASN A 3 -1.23 13.69 16.27
C ASN A 3 -0.83 12.22 16.50
N PRO A 4 -1.73 11.22 16.42
CA PRO A 4 -1.42 9.82 16.73
C PRO A 4 -0.78 9.12 15.53
N LEU A 5 0.35 9.64 15.03
CA LEU A 5 1.03 9.15 13.83
C LEU A 5 2.55 9.05 14.06
N VAL A 6 2.99 8.16 14.96
CA VAL A 6 4.36 7.59 14.93
C VAL A 6 4.31 6.21 15.60
N LEU A 7 4.49 5.11 14.86
CA LEU A 7 4.54 3.76 15.44
C LEU A 7 5.97 3.28 15.78
N LEU A 8 6.99 3.95 15.25
CA LEU A 8 8.39 3.67 15.52
C LEU A 8 9.02 4.91 16.17
N ALA A 9 9.29 4.86 17.48
CA ALA A 9 10.06 5.91 18.13
C ALA A 9 11.53 5.50 18.15
N ILE A 10 12.35 6.25 17.43
CA ILE A 10 13.81 6.16 17.47
C ILE A 10 14.29 7.29 18.39
N MET A 11 14.83 6.89 19.55
CA MET A 11 15.57 7.81 20.39
C MET A 11 17.05 7.65 20.14
N VAL A 12 17.75 8.76 19.88
CA VAL A 12 19.20 8.77 19.75
C VAL A 12 19.77 9.58 20.89
N THR A 13 20.71 9.00 21.63
CA THR A 13 21.52 9.69 22.62
C THR A 13 22.93 9.85 22.07
N LEU A 14 23.37 11.08 21.82
CA LEU A 14 24.71 11.33 21.33
C LEU A 14 25.76 11.10 22.43
N PRO A 15 27.06 10.95 22.08
CA PRO A 15 28.14 10.78 23.06
C PRO A 15 28.24 11.91 24.09
N ASN A 16 27.81 13.11 23.74
CA ASN A 16 27.74 14.27 24.63
C ASN A 16 26.53 14.24 25.60
N GLY A 17 25.70 13.21 25.55
CA GLY A 17 24.52 13.02 26.41
C GLY A 17 23.23 13.68 25.90
N THR A 18 23.25 14.36 24.74
CA THR A 18 22.04 14.97 24.16
C THR A 18 21.10 13.89 23.62
N VAL A 19 19.80 13.98 23.95
CA VAL A 19 18.77 13.01 23.56
C VAL A 19 17.82 13.61 22.51
N TYR A 20 17.66 12.92 21.37
CA TYR A 20 16.67 13.21 20.34
C TYR A 20 15.53 12.22 20.46
N HIS A 21 14.31 12.73 20.60
CA HIS A 21 13.14 11.90 20.88
C HIS A 21 12.33 11.48 19.63
N SER A 22 12.72 11.92 18.44
CA SER A 22 11.87 11.78 17.25
C SER A 22 12.68 12.11 15.99
N ILE A 23 13.51 11.20 15.50
CA ILE A 23 13.85 11.20 14.07
C ILE A 23 12.59 10.67 13.38
N ASN A 24 11.74 11.56 12.85
CA ASN A 24 10.50 11.16 12.20
C ASN A 24 10.83 10.55 10.83
N PRO A 25 10.63 9.24 10.62
CA PRO A 25 10.96 8.59 9.35
C PRO A 25 9.98 8.97 8.22
N LEU A 26 8.91 9.74 8.49
CA LEU A 26 8.01 10.27 7.46
C LEU A 26 8.71 11.19 6.44
N ILE A 27 9.92 11.65 6.76
CA ILE A 27 10.71 12.55 5.94
C ILE A 27 11.91 11.82 5.29
N SER A 28 11.97 10.50 5.45
CA SER A 28 13.01 9.61 4.92
C SER A 28 12.41 8.27 4.49
N ASN A 29 11.24 8.32 3.84
CA ASN A 29 11.02 7.39 2.72
C ASN A 29 12.20 7.66 1.75
N TYR A 30 12.89 6.71 1.15
CA TYR A 30 12.40 5.62 0.32
C TYR A 30 13.39 4.45 0.36
N GLY A 31 12.89 3.27 0.05
CA GLY A 31 13.53 1.98 0.29
C GLY A 31 14.96 1.85 -0.23
N ILE A 32 15.68 0.92 0.39
CA ILE A 32 16.96 0.41 -0.07
C ILE A 32 16.73 -0.22 -1.45
N TYR A 33 16.81 0.59 -2.50
CA TYR A 33 17.08 0.07 -3.81
C TYR A 33 18.57 -0.29 -3.83
N ILE A 34 18.84 -1.59 -3.76
CA ILE A 34 20.16 -2.13 -4.11
C ILE A 34 20.29 -1.98 -5.62
N TYR A 35 20.55 -0.78 -6.14
CA TYR A 35 20.75 -0.59 -7.58
C TYR A 35 21.83 0.46 -7.91
N PRO A 36 22.62 0.24 -8.99
CA PRO A 36 23.66 1.13 -9.51
C PRO A 36 23.18 2.48 -10.09
N ILE A 37 21.91 2.85 -9.86
CA ILE A 37 21.21 3.99 -10.48
C ILE A 37 21.93 5.33 -10.19
N ASN A 38 22.41 5.55 -8.97
CA ASN A 38 23.12 6.79 -8.65
C ASN A 38 24.53 6.88 -9.23
N TYR A 39 25.27 5.78 -9.29
CA TYR A 39 26.62 5.80 -9.86
C TYR A 39 26.55 6.17 -11.36
N ALA A 40 25.57 5.64 -12.09
CA ALA A 40 25.36 6.00 -13.49
C ALA A 40 24.95 7.47 -13.68
N VAL A 41 24.15 8.05 -12.78
CA VAL A 41 23.71 9.46 -12.88
C VAL A 41 24.82 10.44 -12.51
N ILE A 42 25.62 10.14 -11.49
CA ILE A 42 26.81 10.92 -11.11
C ILE A 42 27.75 11.04 -12.33
N TYR A 43 28.05 9.92 -12.99
CA TYR A 43 28.95 9.94 -14.15
C TYR A 43 28.28 10.39 -15.46
N ARG A 44 26.94 10.33 -15.57
CA ARG A 44 26.21 10.90 -16.71
C ARG A 44 26.36 12.41 -16.73
N HIS A 45 26.20 13.07 -15.58
CA HIS A 45 26.33 14.52 -15.46
C HIS A 45 27.77 14.98 -15.69
N VAL A 46 28.77 14.18 -15.27
CA VAL A 46 30.17 14.62 -15.26
C VAL A 46 30.99 14.15 -16.48
N ILE A 47 30.73 12.95 -17.03
CA ILE A 47 31.55 12.32 -18.09
C ILE A 47 30.70 11.92 -19.32
N GLY A 48 29.39 12.17 -19.34
CA GLY A 48 28.51 11.75 -20.44
C GLY A 48 28.28 10.23 -20.56
N SER A 49 28.82 9.45 -19.60
CA SER A 49 28.69 7.99 -19.52
C SER A 49 27.53 7.62 -18.60
N GLY A 50 26.62 6.74 -19.00
CA GLY A 50 25.43 6.41 -18.21
C GLY A 50 24.97 4.96 -18.41
N THR A 51 24.17 4.45 -17.48
CA THR A 51 23.45 3.18 -17.60
C THR A 51 21.96 3.47 -17.48
N TYR A 52 21.17 3.03 -18.46
CA TYR A 52 19.75 3.33 -18.63
C TYR A 52 18.96 2.03 -18.66
N ILE A 53 18.23 1.76 -17.60
CA ILE A 53 17.28 0.64 -17.55
C ILE A 53 15.91 1.19 -17.96
N MET A 54 15.29 0.57 -18.95
CA MET A 54 14.06 1.07 -19.57
C MET A 54 13.03 -0.04 -19.75
N THR A 55 11.78 0.32 -19.49
CA THR A 55 10.60 -0.48 -19.81
C THR A 55 9.87 0.23 -20.95
N ILE A 56 9.89 -0.37 -22.14
CA ILE A 56 9.40 0.26 -23.38
C ILE A 56 8.16 -0.49 -23.84
N THR A 57 7.00 0.16 -23.87
CA THR A 57 5.75 -0.47 -24.33
C THR A 57 5.74 -0.62 -25.86
N PRO A 58 4.98 -1.59 -26.41
CA PRO A 58 4.84 -1.78 -27.85
C PRO A 58 4.52 -0.49 -28.61
N GLY A 59 5.29 -0.18 -29.66
CA GLY A 59 5.10 1.00 -30.50
C GLY A 59 5.65 2.31 -29.92
N THR A 60 6.34 2.27 -28.78
CA THR A 60 6.99 3.45 -28.17
C THR A 60 8.51 3.35 -28.22
N TYR A 61 9.17 4.43 -27.81
CA TYR A 61 10.62 4.50 -27.71
C TYR A 61 11.07 5.20 -26.42
N TYR A 62 12.31 4.90 -26.01
CA TYR A 62 13.04 5.65 -25.01
C TYR A 62 14.23 6.34 -25.68
N SER A 63 14.57 7.56 -25.27
CA SER A 63 15.68 8.31 -25.87
C SER A 63 16.57 8.97 -24.83
N VAL A 64 17.88 8.98 -25.07
CA VAL A 64 18.87 9.67 -24.24
C VAL A 64 19.70 10.62 -25.10
N SER A 65 19.93 11.84 -24.62
CA SER A 65 20.84 12.78 -25.27
C SER A 65 22.29 12.52 -24.86
N VAL A 66 23.21 12.70 -25.81
CA VAL A 66 24.65 12.52 -25.66
C VAL A 66 25.40 13.54 -26.52
N TYR A 67 26.62 13.92 -26.13
CA TYR A 67 27.44 14.90 -26.84
C TYR A 67 28.71 14.28 -27.42
N GLY A 68 29.03 14.55 -28.68
CA GLY A 68 30.35 14.33 -29.25
C GLY A 68 31.26 15.57 -29.10
N PRO A 69 32.54 15.49 -29.48
CA PRO A 69 33.15 14.44 -30.29
C PRO A 69 33.81 13.31 -29.50
N GLY A 70 33.99 12.15 -30.14
CA GLY A 70 34.86 11.06 -29.68
C GLY A 70 34.22 9.67 -29.71
N PRO A 71 34.98 8.62 -29.34
CA PRO A 71 34.48 7.26 -29.28
C PRO A 71 33.48 7.11 -28.12
N MET A 72 32.31 6.60 -28.46
CA MET A 72 31.23 6.27 -27.55
C MET A 72 30.99 4.77 -27.55
N GLY A 73 31.28 4.10 -26.44
CA GLY A 73 30.84 2.72 -26.22
C GLY A 73 29.33 2.67 -25.97
N LEU A 74 28.66 1.75 -26.64
CA LEU A 74 27.24 1.41 -26.52
C LEU A 74 27.12 -0.05 -26.13
N TYR A 75 26.52 -0.32 -24.99
CA TYR A 75 26.18 -1.68 -24.56
C TYR A 75 24.68 -1.77 -24.39
N LEU A 76 24.02 -2.75 -25.01
CA LEU A 76 22.59 -2.97 -24.87
C LEU A 76 22.37 -4.40 -24.41
N THR A 77 21.43 -4.62 -23.52
CA THR A 77 20.83 -5.94 -23.26
C THR A 77 19.32 -5.76 -23.17
N SER A 78 18.54 -6.70 -23.68
CA SER A 78 17.07 -6.64 -23.62
C SER A 78 16.47 -8.04 -23.60
N ASN A 79 15.32 -8.19 -22.95
CA ASN A 79 14.55 -9.43 -22.93
C ASN A 79 13.91 -9.79 -24.29
N MET A 80 13.95 -8.89 -25.27
CA MET A 80 13.44 -9.09 -26.62
C MET A 80 14.18 -8.20 -27.64
N ASN A 81 13.98 -8.44 -28.94
CA ASN A 81 14.64 -7.61 -29.96
C ASN A 81 14.07 -6.19 -29.94
N VAL A 82 14.95 -5.20 -29.80
CA VAL A 82 14.63 -3.76 -29.89
C VAL A 82 15.45 -3.11 -30.99
N LEU A 83 14.97 -1.98 -31.52
CA LEU A 83 15.69 -1.18 -32.52
C LEU A 83 16.37 -0.01 -31.81
N LEU A 84 17.70 0.01 -31.77
CA LEU A 84 18.50 1.12 -31.29
C LEU A 84 18.93 1.99 -32.49
N LEU A 85 18.72 3.31 -32.39
CA LEU A 85 19.14 4.32 -33.36
C LEU A 85 20.00 5.36 -32.67
N VAL A 86 21.01 5.90 -33.35
CA VAL A 86 21.73 7.10 -32.94
C VAL A 86 21.46 8.18 -33.97
N LEU A 87 20.79 9.25 -33.54
CA LEU A 87 20.27 10.32 -34.38
C LEU A 87 20.94 11.64 -34.05
N SER A 88 21.14 12.52 -35.03
CA SER A 88 21.42 13.93 -34.74
C SER A 88 20.18 14.63 -34.15
N SER A 89 20.32 15.83 -33.59
CA SER A 89 19.16 16.62 -33.13
C SER A 89 18.11 16.83 -34.23
N GLN A 90 18.53 16.99 -35.49
CA GLN A 90 17.61 17.04 -36.63
C GLN A 90 16.91 15.70 -36.86
N GLY A 91 17.66 14.59 -36.90
CA GLY A 91 17.09 13.26 -37.09
C GLY A 91 16.13 12.83 -35.98
N PHE A 92 16.37 13.25 -34.74
CA PHE A 92 15.44 13.00 -33.63
C PHE A 92 14.15 13.83 -33.75
N SER A 93 14.22 15.07 -34.26
CA SER A 93 13.03 15.86 -34.58
C SER A 93 12.20 15.24 -35.72
N GLU A 94 12.87 14.70 -36.74
CA GLU A 94 12.25 13.96 -37.83
C GLU A 94 11.56 12.67 -37.32
N LEU A 95 12.17 11.96 -36.36
CA LEU A 95 11.54 10.79 -35.70
C LEU A 95 10.21 11.18 -35.02
N LYS A 96 10.24 12.26 -34.24
CA LYS A 96 9.05 12.76 -33.50
C LYS A 96 7.92 13.21 -34.42
N SER A 97 8.25 13.67 -35.61
CA SER A 97 7.24 14.11 -36.61
C SER A 97 6.75 12.98 -37.52
N GLY A 98 7.22 11.74 -37.32
CA GLY A 98 6.86 10.59 -38.15
C GLY A 98 7.49 10.61 -39.55
N ALA A 99 8.52 11.43 -39.75
CA ALA A 99 9.28 11.49 -41.00
C ALA A 99 10.32 10.36 -41.10
N LEU A 100 10.82 10.14 -42.33
CA LEU A 100 11.91 9.20 -42.58
C LEU A 100 13.20 9.69 -41.93
N VAL A 101 13.76 8.90 -41.02
CA VAL A 101 14.99 9.22 -40.29
C VAL A 101 16.21 8.54 -40.91
N LYS A 102 17.35 9.25 -40.94
CA LYS A 102 18.65 8.69 -41.32
C LYS A 102 19.57 8.61 -40.08
N PRO A 103 19.68 7.45 -39.43
CA PRO A 103 20.55 7.31 -38.25
C PRO A 103 22.03 7.32 -38.61
N LEU A 104 22.86 7.84 -37.70
CA LEU A 104 24.31 7.67 -37.71
C LEU A 104 24.71 6.23 -37.40
N PHE A 105 23.96 5.57 -36.53
CA PHE A 105 24.13 4.17 -36.17
C PHE A 105 22.76 3.53 -35.92
N ALA A 106 22.57 2.30 -36.38
CA ALA A 106 21.35 1.55 -36.13
C ALA A 106 21.69 0.10 -35.80
N TYR A 107 20.97 -0.47 -34.84
CA TYR A 107 21.10 -1.85 -34.42
C TYR A 107 19.74 -2.45 -34.09
N TYR A 108 19.51 -3.71 -34.48
CA TYR A 108 18.29 -4.44 -34.13
C TYR A 108 18.66 -5.79 -33.51
N GLY A 109 18.31 -5.99 -32.24
CA GLY A 109 18.63 -7.21 -31.51
C GLY A 109 18.43 -7.09 -30.00
N GLN A 110 18.83 -8.12 -29.26
CA GLN A 110 18.74 -8.20 -27.80
C GLN A 110 20.00 -7.70 -27.12
N GLU A 111 21.17 -7.92 -27.70
CA GLU A 111 22.45 -7.57 -27.08
C GLU A 111 23.34 -6.78 -28.04
N LEU A 112 23.88 -5.65 -27.60
CA LEU A 112 24.85 -4.85 -28.36
C LEU A 112 26.08 -4.62 -27.49
N ASN A 113 27.25 -4.68 -28.10
CA ASN A 113 28.48 -4.10 -27.57
C ASN A 113 29.22 -3.50 -28.75
N ALA A 114 29.19 -2.19 -28.87
CA ALA A 114 29.77 -1.46 -29.97
C ALA A 114 30.47 -0.20 -29.47
N THR A 115 31.39 0.34 -30.28
CA THR A 115 31.90 1.70 -30.09
C THR A 115 31.63 2.46 -31.37
N ILE A 116 31.01 3.64 -31.26
CA ILE A 116 30.70 4.52 -32.39
C ILE A 116 31.46 5.82 -32.24
N GLU A 117 31.95 6.36 -33.35
CA GLU A 117 32.59 7.67 -33.37
C GLU A 117 31.53 8.75 -33.59
N LEU A 118 31.40 9.68 -32.64
CA LEU A 118 30.52 10.83 -32.78
C LEU A 118 31.32 12.05 -33.21
N PRO A 119 30.90 12.77 -34.27
CA PRO A 119 31.39 14.11 -34.55
C PRO A 119 30.99 15.09 -33.44
N SER A 120 31.58 16.29 -33.41
CA SER A 120 31.15 17.33 -32.49
C SER A 120 29.68 17.68 -32.71
N GLY A 121 28.89 17.73 -31.63
CA GLY A 121 27.46 18.01 -31.68
C GLY A 121 26.65 17.18 -30.68
N GLU A 122 25.34 17.46 -30.62
CA GLU A 122 24.37 16.72 -29.81
C GLU A 122 23.72 15.61 -30.62
N TYR A 123 23.57 14.44 -29.99
CA TYR A 123 22.96 13.25 -30.56
C TYR A 123 21.97 12.61 -29.59
N TYR A 124 21.09 11.77 -30.11
CA TYR A 124 20.07 11.05 -29.38
C TYR A 124 20.22 9.56 -29.66
N ILE A 125 20.43 8.76 -28.62
CA ILE A 125 20.32 7.30 -28.70
C ILE A 125 18.89 6.94 -28.37
N VAL A 126 18.20 6.32 -29.33
CA VAL A 126 16.78 5.99 -29.27
C VAL A 126 16.62 4.48 -29.31
N VAL A 127 15.99 3.89 -28.30
CA VAL A 127 15.63 2.47 -28.26
C VAL A 127 14.14 2.33 -28.47
N ILE A 128 13.74 1.68 -29.57
CA ILE A 128 12.36 1.55 -30.03
C ILE A 128 11.90 0.10 -29.84
N ASN A 129 10.74 -0.08 -29.21
CA ASN A 129 10.09 -1.39 -29.13
C ASN A 129 9.07 -1.56 -30.26
N ASN A 130 9.50 -2.27 -31.30
CA ASN A 130 8.64 -2.65 -32.44
C ASN A 130 7.95 -4.03 -32.26
N GLY A 131 8.04 -4.64 -31.07
CA GLY A 131 7.42 -5.92 -30.76
C GLY A 131 5.99 -5.80 -30.23
N SER A 132 5.37 -6.94 -29.90
CA SER A 132 3.99 -7.03 -29.39
C SER A 132 3.87 -7.05 -27.86
N SER A 133 4.98 -7.15 -27.14
CA SER A 133 5.08 -7.18 -25.68
C SER A 133 6.01 -6.08 -25.18
N THR A 134 5.87 -5.69 -23.91
CA THR A 134 6.74 -4.69 -23.28
C THR A 134 8.19 -5.19 -23.21
N ALA A 135 9.12 -4.40 -23.73
CA ALA A 135 10.55 -4.67 -23.68
C ALA A 135 11.14 -4.14 -22.37
N GLN A 136 11.94 -4.96 -21.71
CA GLN A 136 12.85 -4.54 -20.64
C GLN A 136 14.26 -4.52 -21.23
N ALA A 137 14.91 -3.36 -21.20
CA ALA A 137 16.25 -3.20 -21.76
C ALA A 137 17.16 -2.41 -20.81
N MET A 138 18.45 -2.68 -20.87
CA MET A 138 19.52 -1.90 -20.25
C MET A 138 20.45 -1.41 -21.36
N LEU A 139 20.64 -0.10 -21.44
CA LEU A 139 21.58 0.57 -22.34
C LEU A 139 22.69 1.22 -21.51
N VAL A 140 23.96 0.94 -21.77
CA VAL A 140 25.11 1.62 -21.19
C VAL A 140 25.79 2.46 -22.28
N THR A 141 26.06 3.72 -21.98
CA THR A 141 26.89 4.61 -22.78
C THR A 141 28.20 4.86 -22.03
N THR A 142 29.32 4.80 -22.74
CA THR A 142 30.63 5.14 -22.17
C THR A 142 31.32 6.12 -23.11
N HIS A 143 31.69 7.29 -22.63
CA HIS A 143 32.54 8.21 -23.36
C HIS A 143 33.99 7.87 -23.06
N ASN A 144 34.71 7.46 -24.11
CA ASN A 144 36.12 7.20 -23.99
C ASN A 144 36.88 8.44 -24.49
N TYR A 145 37.15 9.40 -23.60
CA TYR A 145 37.99 10.54 -23.96
C TYR A 145 39.42 10.04 -24.22
N SER A 146 39.91 10.20 -25.45
CA SER A 146 41.25 9.77 -25.87
C SER A 146 42.41 10.56 -25.21
N THR A 147 42.13 11.43 -24.24
CA THR A 147 43.10 12.06 -23.33
C THR A 147 42.46 12.25 -21.95
N PRO A 148 43.09 11.83 -20.83
CA PRO A 148 42.50 11.88 -19.49
C PRO A 148 42.64 13.30 -18.91
N ILE A 149 41.99 14.28 -19.53
CA ILE A 149 41.74 15.55 -18.85
C ILE A 149 40.37 15.39 -18.20
N ILE A 150 40.38 14.88 -16.97
CA ILE A 150 39.19 14.90 -16.13
C ILE A 150 38.82 16.36 -15.91
N ASN A 151 37.59 16.67 -16.29
CA ASN A 151 37.00 18.00 -16.21
C ASN A 151 35.71 17.91 -15.42
N ALA A 152 35.74 18.40 -14.19
CA ALA A 152 34.59 18.40 -13.30
C ALA A 152 34.71 19.58 -12.32
N PRO A 153 33.64 19.96 -11.61
CA PRO A 153 33.77 20.73 -10.38
C PRO A 153 34.46 19.84 -9.36
N ILE A 154 35.57 20.28 -8.77
CA ILE A 154 36.42 19.42 -7.92
C ILE A 154 36.42 19.92 -6.48
N GLY A 155 36.13 19.04 -5.53
CA GLY A 155 36.09 19.40 -4.11
C GLY A 155 35.53 18.30 -3.24
N ILE A 156 34.52 18.64 -2.43
CA ILE A 156 33.92 17.74 -1.45
C ILE A 156 32.40 17.78 -1.57
N VAL A 157 31.80 16.60 -1.79
CA VAL A 157 30.37 16.50 -2.14
C VAL A 157 29.69 15.36 -1.40
N ASP A 158 28.45 15.59 -0.97
CA ASP A 158 27.58 14.61 -0.38
C ASP A 158 26.35 14.32 -1.27
N TYR A 159 26.40 13.20 -1.98
CA TYR A 159 25.30 12.69 -2.81
C TYR A 159 24.25 11.90 -2.03
N GLY A 160 24.38 11.76 -0.70
CA GLY A 160 23.56 10.86 0.09
C GLY A 160 23.91 9.39 -0.11
N LEU A 161 25.16 9.06 -0.49
CA LEU A 161 25.58 7.71 -0.90
C LEU A 161 26.86 7.24 -0.25
N MET A 162 26.73 6.23 0.60
CA MET A 162 27.85 5.62 1.30
C MET A 162 28.39 4.40 0.55
N PRO A 163 29.70 4.32 0.23
CA PRO A 163 30.33 3.10 -0.26
C PRO A 163 30.25 1.95 0.76
N SER A 164 30.03 0.72 0.29
CA SER A 164 29.96 -0.50 1.10
C SER A 164 30.58 -1.70 0.36
N GLN A 165 30.78 -2.82 1.05
CA GLN A 165 31.31 -4.05 0.43
C GLN A 165 30.39 -4.64 -0.66
N VAL A 166 29.11 -4.28 -0.66
CA VAL A 166 28.09 -4.81 -1.59
C VAL A 166 27.59 -3.76 -2.61
N GLY A 167 28.23 -2.59 -2.67
CA GLY A 167 27.81 -1.47 -3.54
C GLY A 167 27.68 -0.17 -2.74
N TYR A 168 26.58 0.56 -2.92
CA TYR A 168 26.33 1.82 -2.21
C TYR A 168 25.06 1.73 -1.37
N ILE A 169 25.08 2.35 -0.19
CA ILE A 169 23.94 2.47 0.71
C ILE A 169 23.45 3.91 0.62
N PRO A 170 22.23 4.16 0.09
CA PRO A 170 21.66 5.49 0.08
C PRO A 170 21.23 5.91 1.48
N TYR A 171 21.37 7.20 1.77
CA TYR A 171 20.85 7.85 2.97
C TYR A 171 20.30 9.22 2.61
N SER A 172 19.49 9.76 3.52
CA SER A 172 18.99 11.12 3.42
C SER A 172 18.98 11.80 4.78
N TYR A 173 19.12 13.12 4.76
CA TYR A 173 18.96 13.95 5.94
C TYR A 173 18.51 15.35 5.55
N MET A 174 18.02 16.06 6.56
CA MET A 174 17.71 17.48 6.44
C MET A 174 18.51 18.29 7.45
N THR A 175 18.78 19.52 7.07
CA THR A 175 19.40 20.52 7.92
C THR A 175 18.80 21.88 7.63
N ASN A 176 19.11 22.83 8.50
CA ASN A 176 18.84 24.24 8.24
C ASN A 176 20.11 25.04 7.97
N GLU A 177 21.29 24.38 7.93
CA GLU A 177 22.54 25.06 7.61
C GLU A 177 23.54 24.11 6.96
N PHE A 178 24.14 24.58 5.86
CA PHE A 178 25.39 24.07 5.33
C PHE A 178 26.49 25.12 5.49
N LEU A 179 27.69 24.65 5.86
CA LEU A 179 28.91 25.43 6.00
C LEU A 179 30.00 24.80 5.13
N GLY A 180 30.51 25.56 4.17
CA GLY A 180 31.72 25.23 3.41
C GLY A 180 32.91 26.04 3.94
N GLU A 181 33.94 25.39 4.47
CA GLU A 181 35.17 26.06 4.92
C GLU A 181 36.30 25.84 3.91
N ALA A 182 36.89 26.92 3.41
CA ALA A 182 38.03 26.87 2.51
C ALA A 182 39.24 27.56 3.13
N ARG A 183 40.38 26.88 3.06
CA ARG A 183 41.70 27.47 3.32
C ARG A 183 42.60 27.25 2.10
N VAL A 184 42.81 28.31 1.33
CA VAL A 184 43.61 28.30 0.11
C VAL A 184 44.98 28.91 0.41
N LEU A 185 46.03 28.10 0.39
CA LEU A 185 47.41 28.53 0.65
C LEU A 185 48.08 29.09 -0.60
N SER A 186 47.85 28.45 -1.74
CA SER A 186 48.25 28.96 -3.06
C SER A 186 47.30 28.42 -4.12
N ILE A 187 47.03 29.24 -5.13
CA ILE A 187 46.30 28.82 -6.33
C ILE A 187 46.71 29.68 -7.52
N GLY A 188 46.95 29.02 -8.65
CA GLY A 188 47.22 29.65 -9.93
C GLY A 188 46.42 28.94 -11.00
N VAL A 189 45.55 29.68 -11.69
CA VAL A 189 44.67 29.13 -12.73
C VAL A 189 44.93 29.78 -14.09
N GLN A 190 44.66 29.03 -15.15
CA GLN A 190 44.65 29.48 -16.53
C GLN A 190 43.24 29.27 -17.11
N PRO A 191 42.61 30.28 -17.71
CA PRO A 191 41.31 30.08 -18.36
C PRO A 191 41.46 29.15 -19.58
N LEU A 192 40.60 28.14 -19.68
CA LEU A 192 40.45 27.30 -20.87
C LEU A 192 39.25 27.72 -21.71
N THR A 193 38.19 28.19 -21.07
CA THR A 193 37.07 28.88 -21.70
C THR A 193 36.84 30.23 -21.01
N ASN A 194 36.14 31.13 -21.70
CA ASN A 194 35.92 32.50 -21.23
C ASN A 194 34.49 32.69 -20.74
N CYS A 195 34.31 33.42 -19.63
CA CYS A 195 33.05 34.03 -19.21
C CYS A 195 33.22 35.55 -19.37
N PRO A 196 32.77 36.16 -20.49
CA PRO A 196 33.08 37.55 -20.82
C PRO A 196 32.78 38.60 -19.73
N PRO A 197 31.76 38.43 -18.86
CA PRO A 197 31.50 39.38 -17.77
C PRO A 197 32.52 39.34 -16.62
N LEU A 198 33.40 38.34 -16.55
CA LEU A 198 34.30 38.11 -15.41
C LEU A 198 35.78 38.22 -15.82
N PRO A 199 36.69 38.61 -14.90
CA PRO A 199 38.11 38.71 -15.20
C PRO A 199 38.68 37.37 -15.71
N PRO A 200 39.49 37.37 -16.78
CA PRO A 200 40.20 36.18 -17.23
C PRO A 200 41.15 35.68 -16.14
N GLY A 201 41.16 34.37 -15.89
CA GLY A 201 41.99 33.78 -14.83
C GLY A 201 41.38 33.87 -13.44
N SER A 202 40.11 34.26 -13.31
CA SER A 202 39.33 34.00 -12.10
C SER A 202 38.93 32.53 -11.99
N PHE A 203 38.62 32.08 -10.78
CA PHE A 203 38.00 30.79 -10.46
C PHE A 203 36.89 31.02 -9.43
N SER A 204 36.20 29.96 -9.01
CA SER A 204 35.20 30.06 -7.94
C SER A 204 35.35 28.98 -6.87
N LEU A 205 34.92 29.35 -5.66
CA LEU A 205 34.48 28.40 -4.62
C LEU A 205 32.95 28.40 -4.63
N GLN A 206 32.33 27.24 -4.74
CA GLN A 206 30.88 27.12 -4.84
C GLN A 206 30.36 26.19 -3.76
N LEU A 207 29.59 26.74 -2.81
CA LEU A 207 28.78 25.95 -1.88
C LEU A 207 27.36 25.87 -2.46
N ASN A 208 26.96 24.69 -2.90
CA ASN A 208 25.64 24.45 -3.47
C ASN A 208 24.87 23.46 -2.61
N ALA A 209 23.57 23.70 -2.44
CA ALA A 209 22.68 22.83 -1.65
C ALA A 209 21.26 22.86 -2.19
N VAL A 210 20.52 21.78 -2.00
CA VAL A 210 19.10 21.69 -2.39
C VAL A 210 18.18 22.08 -1.24
N LEU A 211 17.29 23.04 -1.49
CA LEU A 211 16.19 23.45 -0.64
C LEU A 211 14.92 22.69 -1.02
N GLU A 212 14.27 22.08 -0.04
CA GLU A 212 12.97 21.41 -0.20
C GLU A 212 11.88 22.09 0.65
N MET A 213 10.70 22.22 0.06
CA MET A 213 9.49 22.66 0.76
C MET A 213 8.22 22.12 0.10
N VAL A 214 7.13 22.00 0.87
CA VAL A 214 5.82 21.57 0.35
C VAL A 214 4.87 22.75 0.31
N VAL A 215 4.39 23.08 -0.89
CA VAL A 215 3.44 24.17 -1.14
C VAL A 215 2.24 23.60 -1.87
N ASN A 216 1.03 23.84 -1.38
CA ASN A 216 -0.21 23.29 -1.94
C ASN A 216 -0.18 21.76 -2.15
N ASN A 217 0.36 21.02 -1.17
CA ASN A 217 0.57 19.56 -1.21
C ASN A 217 1.46 19.06 -2.37
N LYS A 218 2.27 19.94 -2.96
CA LYS A 218 3.31 19.58 -3.93
C LYS A 218 4.67 19.90 -3.35
N THR A 219 5.59 18.94 -3.43
CA THR A 219 6.99 19.15 -3.09
C THR A 219 7.65 20.01 -4.17
N GLN A 220 8.46 20.97 -3.73
CA GLN A 220 9.25 21.85 -4.57
C GLN A 220 10.71 21.75 -4.16
N TYR A 221 11.60 21.78 -5.14
CA TYR A 221 13.05 21.73 -4.99
C TYR A 221 13.68 22.97 -5.62
N TYR A 222 14.62 23.58 -4.90
CA TYR A 222 15.39 24.72 -5.38
C TYR A 222 16.87 24.48 -5.13
N TRP A 223 17.68 24.62 -6.17
CA TRP A 223 19.13 24.55 -6.06
C TRP A 223 19.66 25.92 -5.68
N VAL A 224 20.28 26.02 -4.50
CA VAL A 224 20.79 27.28 -3.94
C VAL A 224 22.31 27.25 -4.05
N GLN A 225 22.89 28.22 -4.76
CA GLN A 225 24.33 28.39 -4.84
C GLN A 225 24.79 29.63 -4.07
N ASN A 226 25.80 29.44 -3.23
CA ASN A 226 26.62 30.49 -2.63
C ASN A 226 28.02 30.39 -3.24
N VAL A 227 28.28 31.27 -4.20
CA VAL A 227 29.50 31.26 -5.00
C VAL A 227 30.39 32.43 -4.58
N LEU A 228 31.68 32.18 -4.41
CA LEU A 228 32.69 33.22 -4.25
C LEU A 228 33.60 33.18 -5.48
N ILE A 229 33.48 34.19 -6.34
CA ILE A 229 34.34 34.39 -7.51
C ILE A 229 35.62 35.06 -7.02
N ILE A 230 36.77 34.47 -7.36
CA ILE A 230 38.08 34.91 -6.89
C ILE A 230 38.95 35.25 -8.09
N ASP A 231 39.47 36.49 -8.10
CA ASP A 231 40.46 36.98 -9.04
C ASP A 231 41.83 37.10 -8.35
N PRO A 232 42.72 36.10 -8.57
CA PRO A 232 44.04 36.10 -7.96
C PRO A 232 44.99 37.16 -8.55
N THR A 233 44.69 37.71 -9.72
CA THR A 233 45.55 38.70 -10.38
C THR A 233 45.50 40.05 -9.65
N TYR A 234 44.30 40.45 -9.24
CA TYR A 234 44.07 41.74 -8.57
C TYR A 234 43.83 41.61 -7.06
N GLY A 235 43.82 40.39 -6.51
CA GLY A 235 43.54 40.15 -5.09
C GLY A 235 42.11 40.55 -4.72
N LEU A 236 41.15 40.30 -5.62
CA LEU A 236 39.75 40.68 -5.46
C LEU A 236 38.86 39.44 -5.46
N MET A 237 37.77 39.48 -4.68
CA MET A 237 36.73 38.48 -4.69
C MET A 237 35.34 39.12 -4.70
N ALA A 238 34.36 38.46 -5.32
CA ALA A 238 32.97 38.91 -5.36
C ALA A 238 32.02 37.73 -5.08
N PRO A 239 31.06 37.88 -4.16
CA PRO A 239 30.07 36.83 -3.95
C PRO A 239 28.99 36.88 -5.04
N LEU A 240 28.53 35.71 -5.45
CA LEU A 240 27.43 35.50 -6.39
C LEU A 240 26.46 34.50 -5.74
N VAL A 241 25.19 34.89 -5.69
CA VAL A 241 24.08 34.06 -5.24
C VAL A 241 23.25 33.71 -6.45
N ASN A 242 22.85 32.45 -6.55
CA ASN A 242 21.76 32.09 -7.43
C ASN A 242 20.86 31.01 -6.81
N VAL A 243 19.60 31.00 -7.25
CA VAL A 243 18.58 30.05 -6.83
C VAL A 243 17.84 29.59 -8.08
N TRP A 244 17.96 28.30 -8.38
CA TRP A 244 17.34 27.67 -9.54
C TRP A 244 16.14 26.85 -9.12
N ASN A 245 15.07 26.87 -9.89
CA ASN A 245 13.91 26.02 -9.65
C ASN A 245 14.13 24.63 -10.27
N MET A 246 14.18 23.59 -9.45
CA MET A 246 14.34 22.19 -9.88
C MET A 246 13.02 21.39 -9.84
N SER A 247 11.90 22.06 -9.58
CA SER A 247 10.63 21.41 -9.24
C SER A 247 9.90 20.81 -10.45
N SER A 248 10.04 21.38 -11.66
CA SER A 248 9.54 20.81 -12.92
C SER A 248 10.06 21.58 -14.14
N ALA A 249 9.91 21.00 -15.33
CA ALA A 249 10.30 21.63 -16.60
C ALA A 249 9.36 22.76 -17.06
N GLU A 250 8.16 22.85 -16.46
CA GLU A 250 7.11 23.80 -16.86
C GLU A 250 6.91 24.94 -15.83
N LEU A 251 7.64 24.93 -14.70
CA LEU A 251 7.50 25.89 -13.63
C LEU A 251 8.49 27.05 -13.77
N PHE A 252 7.95 28.20 -14.16
CA PHE A 252 8.66 29.47 -14.14
C PHE A 252 8.89 29.95 -12.70
N MET A 253 10.07 30.52 -12.43
CA MET A 253 10.29 31.32 -11.25
C MET A 253 9.61 32.68 -11.45
N ASP A 254 8.50 32.91 -10.76
CA ASP A 254 7.77 34.17 -10.85
C ASP A 254 8.41 35.21 -9.90
N PRO A 255 8.88 36.37 -10.42
CA PRO A 255 9.53 37.40 -9.61
C PRO A 255 8.63 38.00 -8.51
N LEU A 256 7.31 37.79 -8.55
CA LEU A 256 6.40 38.22 -7.49
C LEU A 256 6.47 37.31 -6.25
N PHE A 257 7.02 36.10 -6.37
CA PHE A 257 7.05 35.12 -5.28
C PHE A 257 8.45 34.88 -4.69
N ILE A 258 9.46 35.60 -5.14
CA ILE A 258 10.83 35.53 -4.61
C ILE A 258 11.43 36.93 -4.52
N VAL A 259 11.98 37.28 -3.37
CA VAL A 259 12.50 38.62 -3.09
C VAL A 259 13.83 38.52 -2.35
N GLY A 260 14.77 39.37 -2.73
CA GLY A 260 16.04 39.60 -2.02
C GLY A 260 16.76 40.78 -2.67
N ARG A 261 18.09 40.81 -2.66
CA ARG A 261 18.89 41.86 -3.30
C ARG A 261 19.00 41.72 -4.83
N GLY A 262 18.76 40.53 -5.34
CA GLY A 262 18.84 40.15 -6.75
C GLY A 262 17.53 40.30 -7.50
N SER A 263 17.49 39.68 -8.68
CA SER A 263 16.31 39.63 -9.53
C SER A 263 16.20 38.28 -10.24
N VAL A 264 14.99 37.95 -10.68
CA VAL A 264 14.76 36.78 -11.54
C VAL A 264 15.18 37.10 -12.97
N MET A 265 15.97 36.22 -13.57
CA MET A 265 16.43 36.27 -14.95
C MET A 265 15.83 35.10 -15.74
N ASN A 266 15.37 35.40 -16.95
CA ASN A 266 14.78 34.43 -17.90
C ASN A 266 13.63 33.58 -17.31
N ASN A 267 12.99 34.02 -16.23
CA ASN A 267 11.99 33.26 -15.47
C ASN A 267 12.49 31.88 -14.98
N GLU A 268 13.81 31.68 -14.86
CA GLU A 268 14.43 30.39 -14.52
C GLU A 268 15.22 30.46 -13.21
N VAL A 269 15.95 31.56 -13.02
CA VAL A 269 16.92 31.71 -11.93
C VAL A 269 16.78 33.07 -11.26
N TYR A 270 16.78 33.09 -9.93
CA TYR A 270 17.02 34.30 -9.16
C TYR A 270 18.53 34.44 -8.96
N ALA A 271 19.11 35.61 -9.22
CA ALA A 271 20.53 35.82 -8.97
C ALA A 271 20.86 37.22 -8.44
N TYR A 272 21.94 37.30 -7.67
CA TYR A 272 22.52 38.53 -7.14
C TYR A 272 24.04 38.43 -7.14
N MET A 273 24.72 39.45 -7.69
CA MET A 273 26.18 39.59 -7.60
C MET A 273 26.52 40.76 -6.67
N GLY A 274 27.38 40.50 -5.69
CA GLY A 274 27.90 41.51 -4.78
C GLY A 274 29.07 42.31 -5.38
N ASN A 275 29.57 43.27 -4.61
CA ASN A 275 30.71 44.07 -5.01
C ASN A 275 32.03 43.28 -4.89
N TRP A 276 33.01 43.62 -5.72
CA TRP A 276 34.38 43.17 -5.54
C TRP A 276 34.96 43.72 -4.23
N THR A 277 35.60 42.83 -3.48
CA THR A 277 36.22 43.11 -2.18
C THR A 277 37.66 42.59 -2.17
N PRO A 278 38.62 43.33 -1.59
CA PRO A 278 39.99 42.83 -1.46
C PRO A 278 40.08 41.60 -0.55
N TYR A 279 41.00 40.69 -0.89
CA TYR A 279 41.39 39.58 -0.03
C TYR A 279 42.92 39.39 -0.06
N GLU A 280 43.46 38.65 0.91
CA GLU A 280 44.89 38.31 0.99
C GLU A 280 45.09 36.80 1.02
N MET A 281 46.24 36.33 0.51
CA MET A 281 46.67 34.94 0.61
C MET A 281 47.58 34.73 1.84
N PRO A 282 47.45 33.64 2.60
CA PRO A 282 46.49 32.54 2.41
C PRO A 282 45.05 32.98 2.70
N LEU A 283 44.11 32.58 1.83
CA LEU A 283 42.69 32.89 1.97
C LEU A 283 42.03 31.87 2.89
N SER A 284 41.44 32.32 3.99
CA SER A 284 40.55 31.52 4.83
C SER A 284 39.15 32.13 4.82
N VAL A 285 38.19 31.38 4.27
CA VAL A 285 36.81 31.84 4.06
C VAL A 285 35.82 30.72 4.32
N ASN A 286 34.72 31.07 4.98
CA ASN A 286 33.61 30.16 5.25
C ASN A 286 32.39 30.66 4.48
N LEU A 287 31.76 29.81 3.67
CA LEU A 287 30.50 30.09 3.00
C LEU A 287 29.36 29.42 3.76
N THR A 288 28.23 30.11 3.91
CA THR A 288 27.05 29.58 4.61
C THR A 288 25.78 29.69 3.78
N ILE A 289 24.95 28.65 3.86
CA ILE A 289 23.55 28.66 3.41
C ILE A 289 22.72 28.26 4.63
N ILE A 290 21.86 29.16 5.11
CA ILE A 290 21.01 28.93 6.28
C ILE A 290 19.54 29.13 5.92
N THR A 291 18.67 28.20 6.30
CA THR A 291 17.23 28.33 6.11
C THR A 291 16.50 28.72 7.39
N ASN A 292 15.49 29.56 7.25
CA ASN A 292 14.61 29.97 8.36
C ASN A 292 13.20 30.31 7.83
N LYS A 293 12.31 30.72 8.74
CA LYS A 293 11.01 31.32 8.40
C LYS A 293 10.95 32.75 8.91
N THR A 294 10.31 33.63 8.14
CA THR A 294 9.87 34.93 8.64
C THR A 294 8.83 34.78 9.74
N VAL A 295 8.55 35.87 10.46
CA VAL A 295 7.43 35.97 11.41
C VAL A 295 6.08 35.61 10.77
N ASN A 296 5.92 35.85 9.47
CA ASN A 296 4.70 35.54 8.71
C ASN A 296 4.69 34.11 8.13
N GLY A 297 5.71 33.29 8.42
CA GLY A 297 5.81 31.91 7.95
C GLY A 297 6.40 31.72 6.55
N PHE A 298 6.81 32.80 5.88
CA PHE A 298 7.50 32.73 4.58
C PHE A 298 8.92 32.12 4.72
N PRO A 299 9.32 31.18 3.85
CA PRO A 299 10.68 30.66 3.78
C PRO A 299 11.72 31.75 3.52
N GLN A 300 12.85 31.69 4.24
CA GLN A 300 14.03 32.52 4.02
C GLN A 300 15.27 31.66 3.87
N VAL A 301 16.14 32.06 2.95
CA VAL A 301 17.48 31.50 2.74
C VAL A 301 18.49 32.64 2.91
N LEU A 302 19.23 32.58 4.01
CA LEU A 302 20.29 33.51 4.36
C LEU A 302 21.59 32.97 3.77
N ILE A 303 22.21 33.77 2.91
CA ILE A 303 23.42 33.38 2.18
C ILE A 303 24.53 34.37 2.54
N GLY A 304 25.66 33.86 2.99
CA GLY A 304 26.73 34.69 3.53
C GLY A 304 28.12 34.07 3.42
N TYR A 305 29.12 34.86 3.79
CA TYR A 305 30.48 34.36 4.01
C TYR A 305 31.11 34.99 5.25
N SER A 306 32.10 34.31 5.83
CA SER A 306 32.95 34.83 6.90
C SER A 306 34.40 34.83 6.45
N MET A 307 35.08 35.97 6.59
CA MET A 307 36.51 36.10 6.27
C MET A 307 37.16 36.98 7.34
N GLY A 308 38.29 36.54 7.90
CA GLY A 308 38.98 37.26 8.99
C GLY A 308 38.12 37.43 10.25
N GLY A 309 37.17 36.53 10.50
CA GLY A 309 36.22 36.60 11.63
C GLY A 309 35.05 37.57 11.42
N ILE A 310 34.94 38.20 10.25
CA ILE A 310 33.85 39.12 9.90
C ILE A 310 32.81 38.37 9.07
N ASN A 311 31.59 38.27 9.61
CA ASN A 311 30.44 37.69 8.91
C ASN A 311 29.78 38.73 8.00
N THR A 312 29.63 38.40 6.73
CA THR A 312 28.98 39.22 5.70
C THR A 312 27.75 38.51 5.18
N LEU A 313 26.57 39.12 5.35
CA LEU A 313 25.34 38.66 4.70
C LEU A 313 25.33 39.17 3.25
N VAL A 314 25.40 38.24 2.30
CA VAL A 314 25.38 38.52 0.86
C VAL A 314 23.95 38.78 0.41
N ASP A 315 23.03 37.88 0.74
CA ASP A 315 21.61 38.01 0.39
C ASP A 315 20.71 37.32 1.42
N ASN A 316 19.45 37.76 1.47
CA ASN A 316 18.37 37.13 2.22
C ASN A 316 17.21 36.87 1.25
N VAL A 317 17.22 35.69 0.64
CA VAL A 317 16.23 35.29 -0.37
C VAL A 317 14.98 34.78 0.35
N THR A 318 13.87 35.49 0.17
CA THR A 318 12.58 35.17 0.80
C THR A 318 11.58 34.71 -0.26
N PHE A 319 10.95 33.55 -0.05
CA PHE A 319 9.88 33.05 -0.91
C PHE A 319 8.53 33.50 -0.35
N LEU A 320 7.75 34.27 -1.11
CA LEU A 320 6.45 34.82 -0.68
C LEU A 320 5.31 33.80 -0.82
N MET A 321 5.53 32.59 -0.33
CA MET A 321 4.58 31.50 -0.28
C MET A 321 4.66 30.82 1.08
N THR A 322 3.52 30.36 1.62
CA THR A 322 3.48 29.71 2.94
C THR A 322 3.45 28.19 2.74
N PRO A 323 4.57 27.49 2.95
CA PRO A 323 4.59 26.04 2.79
C PRO A 323 3.91 25.36 3.98
N SER A 324 3.26 24.23 3.72
CA SER A 324 2.73 23.35 4.78
C SER A 324 3.85 22.59 5.49
N TRP A 325 5.04 22.48 4.86
CA TRP A 325 6.22 21.81 5.39
C TRP A 325 7.51 22.39 4.77
N GLY A 326 8.62 22.40 5.50
CA GLY A 326 9.85 23.13 5.11
C GLY A 326 9.81 24.60 5.51
N PRO A 327 10.82 25.42 5.18
CA PRO A 327 11.97 25.10 4.32
C PRO A 327 13.05 24.28 5.02
N HIS A 328 13.59 23.27 4.33
CA HIS A 328 14.74 22.50 4.79
C HIS A 328 15.77 22.36 3.67
N LEU A 329 17.06 22.41 4.02
CA LEU A 329 18.13 21.97 3.12
C LEU A 329 18.21 20.45 3.22
N VAL A 330 18.35 19.76 2.09
CA VAL A 330 18.18 18.31 2.01
C VAL A 330 19.31 17.68 1.20
N VAL A 331 19.80 16.55 1.70
CA VAL A 331 20.57 15.58 0.91
C VAL A 331 19.75 14.29 0.88
N ASN A 332 19.57 13.71 -0.32
CA ASN A 332 18.79 12.49 -0.51
C ASN A 332 19.36 11.64 -1.64
N GLY A 333 20.06 10.57 -1.27
CA GLY A 333 20.63 9.62 -2.22
C GLY A 333 19.65 8.55 -2.72
N SER A 334 18.38 8.56 -2.29
CA SER A 334 17.37 7.59 -2.77
C SER A 334 16.49 8.14 -3.89
N GLU A 335 16.56 9.44 -4.17
CA GLU A 335 15.66 10.13 -5.09
C GLU A 335 16.38 11.17 -5.94
N TYR A 336 15.70 11.60 -7.01
CA TYR A 336 16.08 12.75 -7.81
C TYR A 336 15.03 13.84 -7.64
N SER A 337 15.43 15.08 -7.91
CA SER A 337 14.44 16.12 -8.22
C SER A 337 13.55 15.66 -9.39
N PRO A 338 12.34 16.22 -9.56
CA PRO A 338 11.48 15.90 -10.70
C PRO A 338 12.12 16.10 -12.08
N LEU A 339 13.21 16.87 -12.17
CA LEU A 339 14.01 17.09 -13.38
C LEU A 339 15.14 16.06 -13.58
N GLY A 340 15.37 15.16 -12.62
CA GLY A 340 16.43 14.15 -12.68
C GLY A 340 17.78 14.61 -12.15
N TYR A 341 17.88 15.80 -11.55
CA TYR A 341 19.08 16.25 -10.83
C TYR A 341 19.20 15.56 -9.46
N LEU A 342 20.43 15.45 -8.98
CA LEU A 342 20.73 14.91 -7.67
C LEU A 342 20.22 15.85 -6.57
N ILE A 343 19.93 15.30 -5.41
CA ILE A 343 19.56 16.07 -4.21
C ILE A 343 20.75 15.99 -3.27
N ASP A 344 21.73 16.86 -3.51
CA ASP A 344 23.05 16.79 -2.90
C ASP A 344 23.46 18.12 -2.25
N ALA A 345 24.62 18.09 -1.60
CA ALA A 345 25.31 19.27 -1.12
C ALA A 345 26.77 19.19 -1.55
N GLU A 346 27.27 20.24 -2.20
CA GLU A 346 28.61 20.27 -2.77
C GLU A 346 29.36 21.53 -2.36
N PHE A 347 30.64 21.37 -2.01
CA PHE A 347 31.57 22.48 -1.86
C PHE A 347 32.80 22.26 -2.76
N VAL A 348 32.81 22.98 -3.88
CA VAL A 348 33.70 22.67 -5.02
C VAL A 348 34.45 23.89 -5.54
N ILE A 349 35.58 23.63 -6.19
CA ILE A 349 36.34 24.57 -7.00
C ILE A 349 35.93 24.38 -8.47
N GLY A 350 35.61 25.47 -9.14
CA GLY A 350 35.27 25.49 -10.56
C GLY A 350 35.80 26.74 -11.28
N GLY A 351 35.43 26.88 -12.55
CA GLY A 351 35.56 28.15 -13.26
C GLY A 351 34.72 29.27 -12.63
N PRO A 352 34.91 30.53 -13.07
CA PRO A 352 34.33 31.69 -12.37
C PRO A 352 32.83 31.93 -12.62
N GLY A 353 32.25 31.29 -13.65
CA GLY A 353 30.83 31.42 -14.02
C GLY A 353 30.60 31.08 -15.49
N CYS A 354 29.36 31.18 -15.98
CA CYS A 354 28.98 30.93 -17.38
C CYS A 354 29.29 29.51 -17.91
N GLY A 355 29.43 28.50 -17.04
CA GLY A 355 29.94 27.17 -17.41
C GLY A 355 31.43 27.19 -17.81
N ALA A 356 32.19 28.20 -17.37
CA ALA A 356 33.59 28.33 -17.72
C ALA A 356 34.46 27.23 -17.09
N MET A 357 35.56 26.96 -17.77
CA MET A 357 36.54 25.94 -17.42
C MET A 357 37.89 26.58 -17.18
N VAL A 358 38.56 26.15 -16.11
CA VAL A 358 39.92 26.60 -15.77
C VAL A 358 40.87 25.41 -15.62
N ARG A 359 42.13 25.62 -15.98
CA ARG A 359 43.23 24.70 -15.68
C ARG A 359 43.98 25.21 -14.47
N VAL A 360 44.19 24.33 -13.49
CA VAL A 360 45.02 24.64 -12.34
C VAL A 360 46.49 24.37 -12.68
N ASN A 361 47.33 25.38 -12.49
CA ASN A 361 48.78 25.29 -12.60
C ASN A 361 49.45 25.08 -11.23
N GLU A 362 48.86 25.66 -10.18
CA GLU A 362 49.25 25.51 -8.79
C GLU A 362 47.98 25.47 -7.93
N LEU A 363 47.90 24.57 -6.95
CA LEU A 363 46.81 24.51 -5.98
C LEU A 363 47.30 23.81 -4.72
N ASN A 364 47.02 24.46 -3.60
CA ASN A 364 47.25 23.96 -2.26
C ASN A 364 46.13 24.50 -1.37
N ALA A 365 45.08 23.70 -1.18
CA ALA A 365 43.91 24.10 -0.42
C ALA A 365 43.36 22.97 0.43
N THR A 366 42.65 23.31 1.51
CA THR A 366 41.75 22.40 2.20
C THR A 366 40.33 22.91 2.06
N LEU A 367 39.40 22.01 1.77
CA LEU A 367 37.97 22.28 1.73
C LEU A 367 37.28 21.38 2.76
N SER A 368 36.36 21.92 3.53
CA SER A 368 35.51 21.16 4.43
C SER A 368 34.04 21.47 4.19
N LEU A 369 33.19 20.47 4.35
CA LEU A 369 31.75 20.60 4.23
C LEU A 369 31.07 20.03 5.48
N TYR A 370 30.27 20.89 6.11
CA TYR A 370 29.54 20.56 7.33
C TYR A 370 28.07 20.91 7.16
N TYR A 371 27.22 20.17 7.87
CA TYR A 371 25.83 20.52 8.06
C TYR A 371 25.52 20.72 9.53
N ARG A 372 24.51 21.53 9.85
CA ARG A 372 24.04 21.65 11.23
C ARG A 372 23.24 20.41 11.59
N GLY A 373 23.78 19.63 12.54
CA GLY A 373 23.13 18.48 13.10
C GLY A 373 21.97 18.86 14.03
N PRO A 374 21.18 17.87 14.49
CA PRO A 374 20.06 18.10 15.38
C PRO A 374 20.40 18.80 16.72
N SER A 375 21.64 18.74 17.23
CA SER A 375 22.09 19.47 18.45
C SER A 375 22.28 20.95 18.23
N GLY A 376 22.32 21.38 16.97
CA GLY A 376 22.85 22.67 16.58
C GLY A 376 24.36 22.68 16.37
N ASP A 377 25.07 21.58 16.63
CA ASP A 377 26.50 21.44 16.30
C ASP A 377 26.69 21.22 14.80
N LEU A 378 27.85 21.63 14.28
CA LEU A 378 28.26 21.32 12.92
C LEU A 378 28.83 19.90 12.87
N ILE A 379 28.32 19.10 11.94
CA ILE A 379 28.71 17.71 11.74
C ILE A 379 29.25 17.56 10.31
N PRO A 380 30.38 16.86 10.12
CA PRO A 380 30.90 16.58 8.79
C PRO A 380 29.97 15.67 8.00
N MET A 381 29.82 15.92 6.70
CA MET A 381 28.86 15.20 5.85
C MET A 381 29.11 13.69 5.82
N PRO A 382 28.08 12.81 5.94
CA PRO A 382 28.30 11.39 6.26
C PRO A 382 29.16 10.60 5.28
N SER A 383 29.13 10.96 4.00
CA SER A 383 29.99 10.42 2.95
C SER A 383 30.48 11.56 2.06
N ALA A 384 31.63 11.34 1.42
CA ALA A 384 32.32 12.36 0.66
C ALA A 384 32.65 11.85 -0.75
N TRP A 385 32.54 12.72 -1.74
CA TRP A 385 32.93 12.48 -3.13
C TRP A 385 33.80 13.63 -3.62
N SER A 386 34.70 13.34 -4.57
CA SER A 386 35.71 14.31 -5.04
C SER A 386 35.20 15.34 -6.05
N MET A 387 33.93 15.24 -6.48
CA MET A 387 33.41 16.01 -7.60
C MET A 387 31.97 16.46 -7.38
N GLY A 388 31.61 17.61 -7.95
CA GLY A 388 30.23 18.11 -8.05
C GLY A 388 29.49 17.58 -9.26
N SER A 389 28.15 17.57 -9.19
CA SER A 389 27.29 17.09 -10.28
C SER A 389 26.47 18.18 -10.96
N ASP A 390 26.04 19.19 -10.19
CA ASP A 390 24.99 20.11 -10.63
C ASP A 390 25.57 21.42 -11.18
N THR A 391 26.76 21.83 -10.72
CA THR A 391 27.43 23.00 -11.28
C THR A 391 28.10 22.75 -12.63
N GLY A 392 27.91 23.70 -13.55
CA GLY A 392 28.44 23.66 -14.90
C GLY A 392 29.87 24.21 -15.02
N GLU A 393 30.38 24.92 -14.01
CA GLU A 393 31.76 25.40 -14.01
C GLU A 393 32.73 24.32 -13.57
N THR A 394 33.82 24.17 -14.32
CA THR A 394 34.69 23.00 -14.16
C THR A 394 36.16 23.35 -14.05
N VAL A 395 36.93 22.43 -13.50
CA VAL A 395 38.37 22.56 -13.32
C VAL A 395 39.08 21.31 -13.83
N VAL A 396 40.26 21.52 -14.42
CA VAL A 396 41.15 20.44 -14.84
C VAL A 396 42.50 20.53 -14.11
N ASN A 397 43.16 19.37 -13.98
CA ASN A 397 44.43 19.23 -13.26
C ASN A 397 44.34 19.57 -11.76
N ALA A 398 43.18 19.35 -11.15
CA ALA A 398 42.98 19.38 -9.70
C ALA A 398 42.75 17.96 -9.19
N ARG A 399 43.28 17.65 -8.01
CA ARG A 399 43.18 16.35 -7.34
C ARG A 399 42.83 16.50 -5.87
N VAL A 400 42.02 15.59 -5.35
CA VAL A 400 41.41 15.59 -4.02
C VAL A 400 41.82 14.33 -3.27
N TYR A 401 42.10 14.50 -1.99
CA TYR A 401 42.30 13.42 -1.05
C TYR A 401 41.56 13.73 0.24
N ALA A 402 40.82 12.78 0.80
CA ALA A 402 40.31 12.93 2.15
C ALA A 402 41.47 12.95 3.15
N ILE A 403 41.43 13.88 4.10
CA ILE A 403 42.44 13.99 5.16
C ILE A 403 41.84 13.79 6.55
N GLU A 404 40.56 14.12 6.74
CA GLU A 404 39.80 13.86 7.97
C GLU A 404 38.28 13.87 7.63
N PRO A 405 37.40 13.43 8.56
CA PRO A 405 35.95 13.54 8.42
C PRO A 405 35.51 14.93 7.96
N GLY A 406 34.82 15.01 6.83
CA GLY A 406 34.31 16.29 6.36
C GLY A 406 35.31 17.22 5.69
N THR A 407 36.59 16.82 5.56
CA THR A 407 37.65 17.69 5.03
C THR A 407 38.51 16.96 4.00
N VAL A 408 38.80 17.67 2.92
CA VAL A 408 39.68 17.21 1.85
C VAL A 408 40.84 18.16 1.63
N TYR A 409 41.96 17.59 1.20
CA TYR A 409 43.08 18.31 0.63
C TYR A 409 42.96 18.34 -0.88
N VAL A 410 43.02 19.54 -1.48
CA VAL A 410 42.97 19.74 -2.92
C VAL A 410 44.32 20.27 -3.41
N THR A 411 44.88 19.61 -4.42
CA THR A 411 46.19 19.94 -5.00
C THR A 411 46.19 19.79 -6.52
N THR A 412 47.33 20.05 -7.16
CA THR A 412 47.50 19.84 -8.60
C THR A 412 47.69 18.36 -8.93
N GLY A 413 47.06 17.90 -10.01
CA GLY A 413 47.29 16.57 -10.56
C GLY A 413 46.07 15.97 -11.25
N GLY A 414 46.25 14.78 -11.81
CA GLY A 414 45.15 13.99 -12.35
C GLY A 414 44.29 13.40 -11.23
N GLU A 415 42.98 13.56 -11.33
CA GLU A 415 42.00 13.04 -10.39
C GLU A 415 41.55 11.61 -10.76
N TYR A 416 41.04 10.86 -9.80
CA TYR A 416 40.08 9.79 -10.04
C TYR A 416 38.75 10.22 -9.42
N LEU A 417 37.79 10.52 -10.30
CA LEU A 417 36.44 10.85 -9.91
C LEU A 417 35.85 9.65 -9.16
N GLY A 418 35.48 9.82 -7.89
CA GLY A 418 34.97 8.72 -7.08
C GLY A 418 34.73 9.07 -5.61
N PRO A 419 34.30 8.08 -4.82
CA PRO A 419 34.07 8.26 -3.40
C PRO A 419 35.38 8.44 -2.65
N LEU A 420 35.35 9.32 -1.65
CA LEU A 420 36.44 9.59 -0.74
C LEU A 420 36.20 8.76 0.53
N ILE A 421 37.07 7.79 0.79
CA ILE A 421 36.94 6.87 1.92
C ILE A 421 37.52 7.53 3.17
N ASN A 422 36.67 8.12 4.03
CA ASN A 422 37.09 8.57 5.38
C ASN A 422 35.92 8.77 6.36
N ALA A 423 35.01 7.78 6.47
CA ALA A 423 33.79 7.86 7.29
C ALA A 423 33.88 7.11 8.64
N ASP A 424 35.08 6.93 9.21
CA ASP A 424 35.33 6.16 10.45
C ASP A 424 34.75 6.80 11.74
N TYR A 425 33.91 7.81 11.60
CA TYR A 425 33.28 8.56 12.71
C TYR A 425 31.76 8.37 12.77
N LEU A 426 31.15 7.72 11.77
CA LEU A 426 29.74 7.36 11.76
C LEU A 426 29.55 5.85 11.65
N ALA A 427 28.42 5.39 12.18
CA ALA A 427 27.87 4.08 11.98
C ALA A 427 26.42 4.20 11.51
N PHE A 428 25.97 3.25 10.70
CA PHE A 428 24.64 3.30 10.11
C PHE A 428 23.68 2.38 10.86
N LEU A 429 22.52 2.91 11.21
CA LEU A 429 21.39 2.08 11.63
C LEU A 429 20.46 1.89 10.44
N ILE A 430 20.44 0.67 9.92
CA ILE A 430 19.59 0.27 8.80
C ILE A 430 18.40 -0.49 9.39
N LEU A 431 17.19 0.04 9.22
CA LEU A 431 15.96 -0.61 9.64
C LEU A 431 15.21 -1.08 8.39
N ASN A 432 15.01 -2.38 8.26
CA ASN A 432 14.33 -3.02 7.15
C ASN A 432 12.96 -3.55 7.60
N ASP A 433 12.01 -3.52 6.69
CA ASP A 433 10.66 -4.05 6.88
C ASP A 433 9.88 -3.45 8.08
N TYR A 434 10.22 -2.23 8.50
CA TYR A 434 9.49 -1.55 9.56
C TYR A 434 8.17 -0.99 9.04
N LEU A 435 7.19 -0.79 9.92
CA LEU A 435 5.87 -0.29 9.55
C LEU A 435 5.77 1.24 9.70
N LEU A 436 5.43 1.91 8.61
CA LEU A 436 5.05 3.32 8.57
C LEU A 436 3.54 3.46 8.30
N ASN A 437 2.85 4.32 9.06
CA ASN A 437 1.42 4.66 8.89
C ASN A 437 0.47 3.45 8.79
N ASN A 438 0.70 2.38 9.57
CA ASN A 438 -0.12 1.16 9.61
C ASN A 438 -0.30 0.44 8.26
N GLN A 439 0.48 0.73 7.21
CA GLN A 439 0.23 0.17 5.88
C GLN A 439 1.47 -0.08 5.02
N SER A 440 2.60 0.60 5.24
CA SER A 440 3.78 0.44 4.38
C SER A 440 4.95 -0.21 5.12
N ILE A 441 5.44 -1.31 4.54
CA ILE A 441 6.71 -1.95 4.91
C ILE A 441 7.81 -1.15 4.22
N THR A 442 8.67 -0.50 4.99
CA THR A 442 9.69 0.44 4.49
C THR A 442 11.08 0.07 5.00
N SER A 443 12.11 0.59 4.34
CA SER A 443 13.50 0.49 4.81
C SER A 443 14.12 1.89 4.89
N ILE A 444 14.94 2.13 5.91
CA ILE A 444 15.61 3.41 6.15
C ILE A 444 17.05 3.17 6.62
N ALA A 445 17.97 4.01 6.18
CA ALA A 445 19.34 4.06 6.69
C ALA A 445 19.60 5.39 7.39
N LEU A 446 19.99 5.35 8.66
CA LEU A 446 20.27 6.52 9.47
C LEU A 446 21.79 6.61 9.75
N PRO A 447 22.47 7.66 9.27
CA PRO A 447 23.84 7.95 9.68
C PRO A 447 23.86 8.48 11.12
N LEU A 448 24.61 7.83 12.01
CA LEU A 448 24.72 8.20 13.42
C LEU A 448 26.18 8.26 13.87
N PRO A 449 26.59 9.24 14.68
CA PRO A 449 27.95 9.27 15.23
C PRO A 449 28.30 8.00 16.00
N ILE A 450 29.54 7.54 15.87
CA ILE A 450 30.04 6.42 16.67
C ILE A 450 29.88 6.73 18.16
N ASN A 451 29.55 5.70 18.94
CA ASN A 451 29.20 5.75 20.37
C ASN A 451 27.84 6.40 20.69
N SER A 452 27.04 6.76 19.68
CA SER A 452 25.64 7.16 19.95
C SER A 452 24.85 5.98 20.51
N GLY A 453 24.08 6.20 21.56
CA GLY A 453 23.03 5.28 22.01
C GLY A 453 21.81 5.39 21.11
N VAL A 454 21.18 4.27 20.79
CA VAL A 454 19.92 4.22 20.03
C VAL A 454 18.93 3.36 20.80
N VAL A 455 17.72 3.86 20.96
CA VAL A 455 16.58 3.05 21.41
C VAL A 455 15.53 3.07 20.30
N VAL A 456 15.20 1.89 19.78
CA VAL A 456 14.16 1.70 18.78
C VAL A 456 13.01 0.94 19.41
N THR A 457 11.79 1.48 19.32
CA THR A 457 10.59 0.85 19.89
C THR A 457 9.54 0.63 18.82
N THR A 458 8.92 -0.55 18.82
CA THR A 458 7.85 -0.94 17.89
C THR A 458 6.75 -1.69 18.65
N PRO A 459 5.47 -1.47 18.36
CA PRO A 459 4.40 -2.22 19.00
C PRO A 459 4.42 -3.69 18.57
N ARG A 460 4.01 -4.57 19.50
CA ARG A 460 3.88 -6.01 19.23
C ARG A 460 2.82 -6.31 18.18
N ASP A 461 1.71 -5.58 18.22
CA ASP A 461 0.51 -5.80 17.41
C ASP A 461 0.11 -4.48 16.72
N VAL A 462 -0.09 -4.52 15.40
CA VAL A 462 -0.46 -3.38 14.56
C VAL A 462 -1.74 -3.70 13.78
N TYR A 463 -2.83 -3.02 14.13
CA TYR A 463 -4.12 -3.19 13.45
C TYR A 463 -4.16 -2.35 12.17
N LEU A 464 -4.24 -3.00 11.01
CA LEU A 464 -4.24 -2.33 9.70
C LEU A 464 -5.62 -1.79 9.30
N GLY A 465 -6.66 -2.05 10.11
CA GLY A 465 -8.05 -1.89 9.68
C GLY A 465 -8.57 -3.12 8.95
N ASN A 466 -9.84 -3.07 8.56
CA ASN A 466 -10.51 -4.14 7.81
C ASN A 466 -10.30 -5.54 8.40
N ASN A 467 -10.36 -5.70 9.73
CA ASN A 467 -10.19 -7.00 10.41
C ASN A 467 -8.88 -7.73 10.05
N THR A 468 -7.79 -6.96 9.82
CA THR A 468 -6.44 -7.46 9.52
C THR A 468 -5.44 -6.91 10.55
N LEU A 469 -4.50 -7.75 10.99
CA LEU A 469 -3.51 -7.46 12.02
C LEU A 469 -2.12 -7.92 11.55
N LEU A 470 -1.08 -7.13 11.84
CA LEU A 470 0.30 -7.59 11.81
C LEU A 470 0.81 -7.77 13.24
N ARG A 471 1.55 -8.83 13.49
CA ARG A 471 2.21 -9.11 14.77
C ARG A 471 3.70 -9.27 14.56
N LEU A 472 4.47 -8.57 15.38
CA LEU A 472 5.93 -8.67 15.39
C LEU A 472 6.33 -9.99 16.06
N VAL A 473 6.90 -10.90 15.28
CA VAL A 473 7.50 -12.13 15.77
C VAL A 473 8.77 -11.82 16.55
N GLY A 474 9.63 -10.98 15.96
CA GLY A 474 10.88 -10.51 16.55
C GLY A 474 11.66 -9.63 15.57
N LEU A 475 12.91 -9.38 15.91
CA LEU A 475 13.86 -8.58 15.13
C LEU A 475 15.07 -9.46 14.75
N LEU A 476 15.64 -9.27 13.57
CA LEU A 476 16.96 -9.80 13.21
C LEU A 476 17.97 -8.66 13.20
N ILE A 477 18.92 -8.67 14.12
CA ILE A 477 19.97 -7.65 14.24
C ILE A 477 21.27 -8.27 13.74
N ASN A 478 21.80 -7.79 12.61
CA ASN A 478 22.96 -8.40 11.95
C ASN A 478 22.82 -9.93 11.81
N ASN A 479 21.62 -10.38 11.46
CA ASN A 479 21.19 -11.79 11.34
C ASN A 479 21.01 -12.57 12.67
N GLU A 480 21.11 -11.92 13.82
CA GLU A 480 20.80 -12.54 15.12
C GLU A 480 19.36 -12.25 15.56
N TYR A 481 18.63 -13.29 15.94
CA TYR A 481 17.22 -13.16 16.35
C TYR A 481 17.05 -12.65 17.78
N VAL A 482 16.23 -11.62 17.93
CA VAL A 482 15.84 -11.03 19.21
C VAL A 482 14.32 -10.91 19.29
N ASN A 483 13.72 -11.57 20.30
CA ASN A 483 12.29 -11.47 20.58
C ASN A 483 12.02 -10.28 21.51
N SER A 484 12.07 -9.07 20.96
CA SER A 484 11.80 -7.83 21.69
C SER A 484 11.02 -6.84 20.85
N THR A 485 10.22 -6.00 21.51
CA THR A 485 9.58 -4.80 20.95
C THR A 485 10.42 -3.55 21.11
N GLU A 486 11.50 -3.64 21.89
CA GLU A 486 12.42 -2.55 22.19
C GLU A 486 13.86 -3.01 21.98
N LEU A 487 14.61 -2.26 21.20
CA LEU A 487 16.01 -2.50 20.89
C LEU A 487 16.84 -1.33 21.43
N LYS A 488 17.86 -1.63 22.24
CA LYS A 488 18.87 -0.67 22.69
C LYS A 488 20.22 -1.02 22.08
N LEU A 489 20.80 -0.08 21.34
CA LEU A 489 22.11 -0.23 20.71
C LEU A 489 23.04 0.89 21.16
N VAL A 490 24.33 0.60 21.13
CA VAL A 490 25.38 1.64 21.10
C VAL A 490 26.06 1.48 19.75
N MET A 491 26.09 2.56 18.97
CA MET A 491 26.59 2.60 17.61
C MET A 491 28.13 2.52 17.59
N ASN A 492 28.69 1.36 17.89
CA ASN A 492 30.12 1.05 17.74
C ASN A 492 30.47 0.48 16.36
N GLN A 493 29.44 0.09 15.60
CA GLN A 493 29.48 -0.40 14.24
C GLN A 493 28.12 -0.14 13.59
N SER A 494 28.02 -0.33 12.28
CA SER A 494 26.72 -0.31 11.60
C SER A 494 25.86 -1.53 12.00
N TYR A 495 24.57 -1.32 12.17
CA TYR A 495 23.58 -2.33 12.51
C TYR A 495 22.50 -2.42 11.44
N VAL A 496 22.19 -3.63 11.01
CA VAL A 496 21.06 -3.95 10.14
C VAL A 496 19.99 -4.64 10.98
N VAL A 497 18.80 -4.07 11.06
CA VAL A 497 17.67 -4.56 11.87
C VAL A 497 16.51 -4.87 10.93
N ASN A 498 16.16 -6.15 10.78
CA ASN A 498 15.00 -6.57 9.99
C ASN A 498 13.83 -6.89 10.93
N TYR A 499 12.65 -6.32 10.66
CA TYR A 499 11.45 -6.57 11.44
C TYR A 499 10.69 -7.77 10.87
N LEU A 500 10.51 -8.80 11.69
CA LEU A 500 9.81 -10.01 11.28
C LEU A 500 8.34 -9.92 11.65
N TRP A 501 7.49 -9.64 10.66
CA TRP A 501 6.04 -9.56 10.83
C TRP A 501 5.34 -10.82 10.36
N THR A 502 4.31 -11.24 11.11
CA THR A 502 3.32 -12.23 10.67
C THR A 502 1.97 -11.55 10.54
N ARG A 503 1.25 -11.84 9.45
CA ARG A 503 -0.10 -11.35 9.22
C ARG A 503 -1.15 -12.28 9.79
N TYR A 504 -2.22 -11.67 10.30
CA TYR A 504 -3.39 -12.33 10.86
C TYR A 504 -4.67 -11.76 10.27
N TYR A 505 -5.64 -12.63 10.03
CA TYR A 505 -7.01 -12.27 9.67
C TYR A 505 -7.98 -12.63 10.79
N ARG A 506 -9.01 -11.80 10.97
CA ARG A 506 -10.03 -12.07 11.97
C ARG A 506 -11.07 -13.05 11.44
N LEU A 507 -11.31 -14.13 12.18
CA LEU A 507 -12.46 -15.00 12.06
C LEU A 507 -13.55 -14.55 13.04
N ASN A 508 -14.75 -14.30 12.53
CA ASN A 508 -15.92 -13.96 13.33
C ASN A 508 -17.00 -15.03 13.18
N ILE A 509 -17.34 -15.71 14.28
CA ILE A 509 -18.37 -16.75 14.31
C ILE A 509 -19.62 -16.23 15.00
N VAL A 510 -20.71 -16.19 14.25
CA VAL A 510 -22.06 -15.85 14.72
C VAL A 510 -22.82 -17.16 14.96
N ASP A 511 -23.03 -17.49 16.23
CA ASP A 511 -23.68 -18.73 16.65
C ASP A 511 -24.67 -18.47 17.79
N VAL A 512 -25.97 -18.54 17.48
CA VAL A 512 -27.04 -18.35 18.47
C VAL A 512 -27.07 -19.43 19.55
N SER A 513 -26.45 -20.59 19.31
CA SER A 513 -26.34 -21.65 20.30
C SER A 513 -25.19 -21.43 21.29
N ASN A 514 -24.31 -20.46 21.03
CA ASN A 514 -23.10 -20.13 21.79
C ASN A 514 -22.13 -21.31 21.96
N GLN A 515 -22.17 -22.33 21.09
CA GLN A 515 -21.27 -23.48 21.17
C GLN A 515 -19.86 -23.13 20.69
N LEU A 516 -19.75 -22.29 19.67
CA LEU A 516 -18.49 -22.03 18.96
C LEU A 516 -18.05 -20.56 18.93
N THR A 517 -18.71 -19.67 19.69
CA THR A 517 -18.37 -18.24 19.70
C THR A 517 -16.93 -17.98 20.16
N ASN A 518 -16.37 -18.86 21.00
CA ASN A 518 -15.00 -18.85 21.48
C ASN A 518 -13.93 -19.13 20.40
N LEU A 519 -14.32 -19.67 19.25
CA LEU A 519 -13.42 -19.88 18.12
C LEU A 519 -13.22 -18.60 17.28
N SER A 520 -13.99 -17.54 17.54
CA SER A 520 -13.74 -16.23 16.93
C SER A 520 -12.42 -15.65 17.43
N GLY A 521 -11.61 -15.09 16.53
CA GLY A 521 -10.30 -14.59 16.90
C GLY A 521 -9.40 -14.28 15.73
N TRP A 522 -8.13 -14.08 16.03
CA TRP A 522 -7.08 -13.83 15.04
C TRP A 522 -6.41 -15.15 14.65
N TYR A 523 -6.39 -15.43 13.36
CA TYR A 523 -5.72 -16.60 12.79
C TYR A 523 -4.62 -16.13 11.85
N ASN A 524 -3.50 -16.87 11.78
CA ASN A 524 -2.41 -16.54 10.86
C ASN A 524 -2.94 -16.55 9.42
N GLU A 525 -2.41 -15.67 8.57
CA GLU A 525 -2.53 -15.79 7.12
C GLU A 525 -2.12 -17.21 6.68
N ASP A 526 -2.86 -17.76 5.73
CA ASP A 526 -2.70 -19.11 5.18
C ASP A 526 -2.87 -20.28 6.17
N SER A 527 -3.31 -20.00 7.41
CA SER A 527 -3.68 -21.08 8.33
C SER A 527 -5.04 -21.68 8.01
N ILE A 528 -5.25 -22.92 8.47
CA ILE A 528 -6.52 -23.63 8.30
C ILE A 528 -7.31 -23.55 9.61
N ALA A 529 -8.55 -23.04 9.53
CA ALA A 529 -9.49 -23.10 10.65
C ALA A 529 -10.48 -24.26 10.43
N ASN A 530 -10.62 -25.12 11.43
CA ASN A 530 -11.57 -26.24 11.44
C ASN A 530 -12.67 -25.99 12.46
N ILE A 531 -13.90 -25.85 11.99
CA ILE A 531 -15.08 -25.51 12.79
C ILE A 531 -16.06 -26.67 12.73
N THR A 532 -16.26 -27.36 13.85
CA THR A 532 -17.19 -28.49 13.96
C THR A 532 -18.25 -28.21 15.00
N VAL A 533 -19.53 -28.26 14.62
CA VAL A 533 -20.66 -28.08 15.54
C VAL A 533 -20.81 -29.31 16.42
N PRO A 534 -20.56 -29.23 17.75
CA PRO A 534 -20.50 -30.40 18.62
C PRO A 534 -21.86 -31.08 18.81
N LYS A 535 -22.91 -30.29 19.07
CA LYS A 535 -24.29 -30.78 19.19
C LYS A 535 -25.13 -30.16 18.08
N THR A 536 -25.55 -30.96 17.11
CA THR A 536 -26.42 -30.50 16.01
C THR A 536 -27.89 -30.38 16.43
N MET A 537 -28.25 -30.85 17.62
CA MET A 537 -29.57 -30.67 18.23
C MET A 537 -29.41 -30.26 19.70
N ILE A 538 -30.05 -29.16 20.11
CA ILE A 538 -30.03 -28.66 21.49
C ILE A 538 -31.46 -28.52 21.99
N TYR A 539 -31.81 -29.27 23.04
CA TYR A 539 -33.09 -29.15 23.72
C TYR A 539 -33.03 -28.05 24.78
N LEU A 540 -34.01 -27.14 24.77
CA LEU A 540 -34.08 -25.98 25.68
C LEU A 540 -35.00 -26.22 26.90
N SER A 541 -35.40 -27.49 27.13
CA SER A 541 -36.21 -27.94 28.28
C SER A 541 -37.58 -27.28 28.46
N ASN A 542 -38.04 -26.50 27.49
CA ASN A 542 -39.34 -25.81 27.45
C ASN A 542 -40.21 -26.29 26.27
N GLY A 543 -40.00 -27.52 25.80
CA GLY A 543 -40.64 -28.04 24.60
C GLY A 543 -40.12 -27.43 23.29
N THR A 544 -38.99 -26.71 23.32
CA THR A 544 -38.33 -26.21 22.10
C THR A 544 -36.93 -26.81 21.94
N ARG A 545 -36.48 -26.91 20.69
CA ARG A 545 -35.11 -27.31 20.35
C ARG A 545 -34.54 -26.45 19.22
N LEU A 546 -33.22 -26.32 19.19
CA LEU A 546 -32.48 -25.79 18.05
C LEU A 546 -31.91 -26.96 17.24
N VAL A 547 -32.11 -26.94 15.93
CA VAL A 547 -31.57 -27.92 14.97
C VAL A 547 -30.62 -27.20 14.01
N PHE A 548 -29.38 -27.68 13.94
CA PHE A 548 -28.37 -27.14 13.04
C PHE A 548 -28.72 -27.54 11.60
N ILE A 549 -28.70 -26.58 10.68
CA ILE A 549 -29.07 -26.81 9.27
C ILE A 549 -27.95 -26.47 8.28
N GLY A 550 -26.85 -25.84 8.72
CA GLY A 550 -25.70 -25.56 7.86
C GLY A 550 -24.94 -24.30 8.24
N PHE A 551 -24.01 -23.89 7.38
CA PHE A 551 -23.20 -22.69 7.56
C PHE A 551 -23.49 -21.68 6.45
N THR A 552 -23.39 -20.40 6.77
CA THR A 552 -23.27 -19.31 5.78
C THR A 552 -21.93 -18.62 6.00
N THR A 553 -21.16 -18.37 4.94
CA THR A 553 -19.85 -17.72 5.06
C THR A 553 -19.52 -16.87 3.83
N ASN A 554 -18.68 -15.86 4.03
CA ASN A 554 -18.06 -15.07 2.97
C ASN A 554 -16.65 -15.56 2.59
N ALA A 555 -16.18 -16.69 3.15
CA ALA A 555 -14.93 -17.32 2.75
C ALA A 555 -14.97 -17.75 1.27
N THR A 556 -13.83 -17.72 0.59
CA THR A 556 -13.71 -18.18 -0.81
C THR A 556 -13.14 -19.58 -0.94
N HIS A 557 -12.32 -20.00 0.03
CA HIS A 557 -11.62 -21.28 0.03
C HIS A 557 -12.04 -22.09 1.25
N TYR A 558 -13.09 -22.90 1.09
CA TYR A 558 -13.62 -23.72 2.18
C TYR A 558 -14.26 -25.01 1.66
N VAL A 559 -14.39 -25.99 2.55
CA VAL A 559 -15.13 -27.24 2.33
C VAL A 559 -16.08 -27.46 3.50
N ILE A 560 -17.33 -27.81 3.19
CA ILE A 560 -18.34 -28.18 4.18
C ILE A 560 -18.59 -29.68 4.07
N THR A 561 -18.62 -30.37 5.21
CA THR A 561 -19.02 -31.78 5.31
C THR A 561 -19.87 -31.96 6.57
N ASN A 562 -21.17 -32.20 6.38
CA ASN A 562 -22.15 -32.31 7.47
C ASN A 562 -22.13 -31.11 8.43
N ASN A 563 -21.65 -31.31 9.66
CA ASN A 563 -21.56 -30.34 10.74
C ASN A 563 -20.15 -29.74 10.89
N THR A 564 -19.27 -29.95 9.92
CA THR A 564 -17.89 -29.45 9.91
C THR A 564 -17.65 -28.53 8.71
N LEU A 565 -16.96 -27.43 8.94
CA LEU A 565 -16.47 -26.48 7.95
C LEU A 565 -14.96 -26.29 8.14
N ILE A 566 -14.19 -26.54 7.09
CA ILE A 566 -12.74 -26.33 7.04
C ILE A 566 -12.48 -25.20 6.05
N LEU A 567 -11.74 -24.17 6.45
CA LEU A 567 -11.44 -23.02 5.59
C LEU A 567 -9.98 -22.57 5.69
N LEU A 568 -9.48 -21.98 4.62
CA LEU A 568 -8.20 -21.28 4.56
C LEU A 568 -8.39 -19.82 4.97
N MET A 569 -7.58 -19.34 5.91
CA MET A 569 -7.58 -17.94 6.37
C MET A 569 -6.75 -17.07 5.41
N ASP A 570 -7.30 -16.79 4.23
CA ASP A 570 -6.70 -15.90 3.21
C ASP A 570 -7.24 -14.45 3.27
N ARG A 571 -8.24 -14.22 4.13
CA ARG A 571 -8.93 -12.93 4.32
C ARG A 571 -9.70 -12.91 5.64
N PRO A 572 -10.24 -11.75 6.07
CA PRO A 572 -11.21 -11.72 7.18
C PRO A 572 -12.50 -12.47 6.81
N VAL A 573 -12.89 -13.42 7.66
CA VAL A 573 -14.03 -14.30 7.40
C VAL A 573 -15.09 -14.13 8.48
N THR A 574 -16.36 -14.07 8.07
CA THR A 574 -17.51 -14.24 8.94
C THR A 574 -18.21 -15.54 8.62
N ILE A 575 -18.56 -16.30 9.66
CA ILE A 575 -19.31 -17.54 9.57
C ILE A 575 -20.54 -17.42 10.44
N THR A 576 -21.69 -17.68 9.87
CA THR A 576 -22.94 -17.79 10.59
C THR A 576 -23.35 -19.25 10.65
N LEU A 577 -23.56 -19.78 11.86
CA LEU A 577 -24.17 -21.09 12.04
C LEU A 577 -25.68 -20.94 11.92
N ASN A 578 -26.25 -21.63 10.94
CA ASN A 578 -27.68 -21.57 10.67
C ASN A 578 -28.41 -22.60 11.54
N TRP A 579 -29.34 -22.10 12.36
CA TRP A 579 -30.16 -22.89 13.26
C TRP A 579 -31.63 -22.67 12.96
N VAL A 580 -32.41 -23.75 12.99
CA VAL A 580 -33.87 -23.68 12.98
C VAL A 580 -34.38 -24.02 14.37
N ARG A 581 -35.33 -23.22 14.86
CA ARG A 581 -36.07 -23.53 16.08
C ARG A 581 -37.23 -24.44 15.74
N GLU A 582 -37.37 -25.54 16.47
CA GLU A 582 -38.51 -26.44 16.38
C GLU A 582 -39.24 -26.50 17.72
N TYR A 583 -40.56 -26.66 17.65
CA TYR A 583 -41.45 -26.78 18.79
C TYR A 583 -42.02 -28.19 18.84
N ASN A 584 -42.10 -28.74 20.05
CA ASN A 584 -42.80 -29.97 20.30
C ASN A 584 -44.30 -29.68 20.43
N THR A 585 -45.01 -29.63 19.31
CA THR A 585 -46.31 -28.97 19.21
C THR A 585 -47.49 -29.93 19.40
N SER A 586 -48.46 -29.51 20.20
CA SER A 586 -49.80 -30.09 20.26
C SER A 586 -50.86 -29.08 19.85
N LEU A 587 -51.84 -29.49 19.05
CA LEU A 587 -52.98 -28.67 18.64
C LEU A 587 -54.26 -29.13 19.31
N THR A 588 -54.96 -28.20 19.95
CA THR A 588 -56.32 -28.40 20.41
C THR A 588 -57.28 -28.08 19.27
N LEU A 589 -58.11 -29.06 18.90
CA LEU A 589 -58.95 -28.99 17.72
C LEU A 589 -60.42 -28.79 18.09
N TYR A 590 -61.08 -27.91 17.34
CA TYR A 590 -62.51 -27.66 17.41
C TYR A 590 -63.14 -27.81 16.03
N THR A 591 -64.40 -28.24 15.99
CA THR A 591 -65.22 -28.22 14.76
C THR A 591 -65.54 -26.79 14.35
N ILE A 592 -66.04 -26.59 13.12
CA ILE A 592 -66.46 -25.27 12.65
C ILE A 592 -67.55 -24.63 13.51
N ASN A 593 -68.34 -25.46 14.22
CA ASN A 593 -69.42 -25.03 15.12
C ASN A 593 -68.96 -24.87 16.59
N GLY A 594 -67.65 -25.00 16.87
CA GLY A 594 -67.07 -24.79 18.20
C GLY A 594 -67.12 -25.99 19.14
N ALA A 595 -67.59 -27.16 18.69
CA ALA A 595 -67.52 -28.39 19.48
C ALA A 595 -66.06 -28.88 19.59
N TYR A 596 -65.64 -29.27 20.79
CA TYR A 596 -64.31 -29.82 21.06
C TYR A 596 -64.14 -31.17 20.36
N VAL A 597 -63.02 -31.34 19.66
CA VAL A 597 -62.68 -32.59 18.96
C VAL A 597 -61.68 -33.41 19.77
N GLY A 598 -60.58 -32.79 20.18
CA GLY A 598 -59.47 -33.47 20.84
C GLY A 598 -58.17 -32.68 20.73
N THR A 599 -57.09 -33.26 21.24
CA THR A 599 -55.74 -32.71 21.08
C THR A 599 -54.92 -33.66 20.20
N VAL A 600 -54.34 -33.12 19.11
CA VAL A 600 -53.44 -33.86 18.22
C VAL A 600 -52.00 -33.45 18.48
N TYR A 601 -51.12 -34.44 18.60
CA TYR A 601 -49.69 -34.23 18.77
C TYR A 601 -48.99 -34.25 17.41
N LEU A 602 -48.42 -33.12 17.01
CA LEU A 602 -47.71 -32.98 15.74
C LEU A 602 -46.24 -33.38 15.82
N GLY A 603 -45.70 -33.54 17.03
CA GLY A 603 -44.27 -33.76 17.24
C GLY A 603 -43.45 -32.49 17.05
N TRP A 604 -42.21 -32.63 16.59
CA TRP A 604 -41.30 -31.51 16.37
C TRP A 604 -41.56 -30.84 15.03
N VAL A 605 -42.09 -29.63 15.06
CA VAL A 605 -42.45 -28.84 13.88
C VAL A 605 -41.63 -27.54 13.84
N ARG A 606 -41.24 -27.07 12.66
CA ARG A 606 -40.38 -25.89 12.52
C ARG A 606 -41.15 -24.61 12.85
N TYR A 607 -40.45 -23.65 13.45
CA TYR A 607 -40.96 -22.29 13.59
C TYR A 607 -41.31 -21.71 12.23
N GLY A 608 -42.52 -21.15 12.10
CA GLY A 608 -43.01 -20.57 10.86
C GLY A 608 -43.57 -21.57 9.86
N GLU A 609 -43.56 -22.88 10.16
CA GLU A 609 -44.16 -23.90 9.31
C GLU A 609 -45.69 -23.78 9.33
N GLU A 610 -46.30 -23.92 8.17
CA GLU A 610 -47.74 -23.80 7.96
C GLU A 610 -48.40 -25.18 7.99
N VAL A 611 -49.32 -25.38 8.92
CA VAL A 611 -50.15 -26.57 9.01
C VAL A 611 -51.49 -26.27 8.35
N THR A 612 -51.84 -27.01 7.30
CA THR A 612 -53.10 -26.83 6.54
C THR A 612 -54.11 -27.93 6.80
N ASN A 613 -53.67 -29.09 7.31
CA ASN A 613 -54.52 -30.22 7.65
C ASN A 613 -53.93 -31.01 8.83
N VAL A 614 -54.76 -31.84 9.45
CA VAL A 614 -54.39 -32.75 10.53
C VAL A 614 -55.03 -34.12 10.30
N SER A 615 -54.32 -35.20 10.65
CA SER A 615 -54.88 -36.56 10.58
C SER A 615 -55.34 -37.03 11.96
N ILE A 616 -56.60 -37.48 12.05
CA ILE A 616 -57.20 -38.04 13.27
C ILE A 616 -57.69 -39.45 12.91
N ASN A 617 -57.17 -40.48 13.58
CA ASN A 617 -57.52 -41.89 13.33
C ASN A 617 -57.38 -42.32 11.86
N GLY A 618 -56.38 -41.79 11.13
CA GLY A 618 -56.15 -42.09 9.72
C GLY A 618 -56.98 -41.26 8.74
N ILE A 619 -57.80 -40.34 9.24
CA ILE A 619 -58.69 -39.46 8.46
C ILE A 619 -58.12 -38.05 8.46
N THR A 620 -57.91 -37.44 7.28
CA THR A 620 -57.27 -36.12 7.14
C THR A 620 -58.32 -35.02 7.06
N TYR A 621 -58.26 -34.07 7.99
CA TYR A 621 -59.17 -32.93 8.05
C TYR A 621 -58.41 -31.64 7.74
N GLU A 622 -58.94 -30.86 6.79
CA GLU A 622 -58.42 -29.52 6.51
C GLU A 622 -58.74 -28.54 7.64
N LEU A 623 -57.80 -27.65 7.93
CA LEU A 623 -58.03 -26.54 8.84
C LEU A 623 -58.82 -25.44 8.11
N ARG A 624 -59.73 -24.77 8.83
CA ARG A 624 -60.50 -23.63 8.32
C ARG A 624 -59.59 -22.49 7.84
N THR A 625 -58.50 -22.26 8.56
CA THR A 625 -57.43 -21.33 8.20
C THR A 625 -56.11 -22.03 8.50
N PRO A 626 -55.13 -21.98 7.58
CA PRO A 626 -53.81 -22.52 7.87
C PRO A 626 -53.20 -21.90 9.13
N LEU A 627 -52.51 -22.72 9.91
CA LEU A 627 -51.92 -22.31 11.19
C LEU A 627 -50.40 -22.25 11.05
N ILE A 628 -49.83 -21.07 11.32
CA ILE A 628 -48.38 -20.90 11.39
C ILE A 628 -47.89 -21.28 12.80
N ILE A 629 -46.96 -22.22 12.88
CA ILE A 629 -46.41 -22.69 14.16
C ILE A 629 -45.48 -21.64 14.76
N ASN A 630 -45.85 -21.14 15.94
CA ASN A 630 -45.05 -20.19 16.73
C ASN A 630 -44.88 -20.61 18.21
N GLY A 631 -45.35 -21.80 18.60
CA GLY A 631 -45.36 -22.25 19.99
C GLY A 631 -45.59 -23.76 20.18
N VAL A 632 -45.46 -24.21 21.43
CA VAL A 632 -45.64 -25.63 21.84
C VAL A 632 -47.11 -26.06 21.90
N SER A 633 -48.03 -25.10 21.98
CA SER A 633 -49.47 -25.35 21.99
C SER A 633 -50.18 -24.36 21.08
N GLY A 634 -51.15 -24.84 20.31
CA GLY A 634 -52.00 -24.01 19.46
C GLY A 634 -53.44 -24.50 19.46
N THR A 635 -54.34 -23.67 18.94
CA THR A 635 -55.74 -24.02 18.72
C THR A 635 -56.05 -23.89 17.24
N ALA A 636 -56.72 -24.89 16.67
CA ALA A 636 -57.14 -24.88 15.28
C ALA A 636 -58.61 -25.30 15.13
N ILE A 637 -59.27 -24.75 14.12
CA ILE A 637 -60.64 -25.08 13.75
C ILE A 637 -60.58 -25.94 12.50
N LEU A 638 -61.23 -27.10 12.54
CA LEU A 638 -61.37 -28.00 11.39
C LEU A 638 -62.54 -27.57 10.52
N ASN A 639 -62.40 -27.77 9.21
CA ASN A 639 -63.53 -27.81 8.27
C ASN A 639 -64.26 -29.16 8.41
N ALA A 640 -64.74 -29.44 9.62
CA ALA A 640 -65.45 -30.67 9.96
C ALA A 640 -66.48 -30.38 11.06
N GLU A 641 -67.50 -31.23 11.15
CA GLU A 641 -68.50 -31.19 12.21
C GLU A 641 -68.96 -32.61 12.58
N TYR A 642 -69.53 -32.75 13.78
CA TYR A 642 -70.13 -34.01 14.19
C TYR A 642 -71.50 -34.15 13.53
N ARG A 643 -71.72 -35.29 12.85
CA ARG A 643 -73.01 -35.67 12.27
C ARG A 643 -73.33 -37.13 12.57
N ASP A 644 -74.58 -37.39 12.89
CA ASP A 644 -75.16 -38.72 12.82
C ASP A 644 -75.81 -38.96 11.45
N PHE A 645 -75.91 -40.23 11.05
CA PHE A 645 -76.54 -40.64 9.80
C PHE A 645 -77.68 -41.59 10.12
N ILE A 646 -78.86 -41.31 9.54
CA ILE A 646 -80.01 -42.20 9.64
C ILE A 646 -79.99 -43.13 8.43
N VAL A 647 -79.77 -44.42 8.69
CA VAL A 647 -79.70 -45.46 7.67
C VAL A 647 -81.05 -46.17 7.58
N ARG A 648 -81.59 -46.18 6.36
CA ARG A 648 -82.86 -46.84 6.03
C ARG A 648 -82.66 -47.75 4.83
N ASP A 649 -83.40 -48.84 4.77
CA ASP A 649 -83.47 -49.69 3.59
C ASP A 649 -84.38 -49.13 2.48
N LEU A 650 -84.52 -49.89 1.40
CA LEU A 650 -85.35 -49.55 0.23
C LEU A 650 -86.84 -49.34 0.57
N LEU A 651 -87.33 -49.88 1.70
CA LEU A 651 -88.71 -49.71 2.17
C LEU A 651 -88.84 -48.55 3.16
N GLY A 652 -87.75 -47.82 3.43
CA GLY A 652 -87.71 -46.69 4.35
C GLY A 652 -87.70 -47.10 5.82
N LEU A 653 -87.54 -48.38 6.14
CA LEU A 653 -87.44 -48.86 7.52
C LEU A 653 -86.01 -48.65 8.05
N PRO A 654 -85.82 -48.37 9.35
CA PRO A 654 -84.49 -48.18 9.91
C PRO A 654 -83.66 -49.46 9.89
N GLU A 655 -82.35 -49.36 9.71
CA GLU A 655 -81.45 -50.51 9.78
C GLU A 655 -80.79 -50.65 11.14
N PRO A 656 -81.28 -51.50 12.07
CA PRO A 656 -80.72 -51.58 13.40
C PRO A 656 -79.45 -52.44 13.48
N PHE A 657 -78.54 -52.10 14.39
CA PHE A 657 -77.39 -52.91 14.82
C PHE A 657 -76.49 -53.40 13.67
N THR A 658 -76.43 -52.63 12.59
CA THR A 658 -75.71 -52.99 11.37
C THR A 658 -74.44 -52.15 11.27
N GLN A 659 -73.34 -52.79 10.86
CA GLN A 659 -72.11 -52.07 10.52
C GLN A 659 -72.27 -51.41 9.15
N VAL A 660 -72.03 -50.10 9.10
CA VAL A 660 -72.16 -49.28 7.91
C VAL A 660 -70.84 -48.58 7.61
N ILE A 661 -70.53 -48.45 6.33
CA ILE A 661 -69.39 -47.67 5.84
C ILE A 661 -69.94 -46.37 5.26
N ILE A 662 -69.49 -45.25 5.77
CA ILE A 662 -69.85 -43.92 5.29
C ILE A 662 -68.66 -43.36 4.55
N LYS A 663 -68.85 -42.96 3.29
CA LYS A 663 -67.79 -42.39 2.45
C LYS A 663 -68.05 -40.91 2.24
N CYS A 664 -67.28 -40.05 2.89
CA CYS A 664 -67.38 -38.59 2.77
C CYS A 664 -66.12 -38.06 2.12
N GLY A 665 -66.24 -37.41 0.96
CA GLY A 665 -65.08 -36.77 0.29
C GLY A 665 -63.91 -37.73 -0.03
N GLY A 666 -64.19 -39.02 -0.26
CA GLY A 666 -63.18 -40.05 -0.51
C GLY A 666 -62.56 -40.70 0.73
N GLN A 667 -62.98 -40.31 1.93
CA GLN A 667 -62.56 -40.91 3.21
C GLN A 667 -63.65 -41.85 3.74
N GLU A 668 -63.25 -43.00 4.30
CA GLU A 668 -64.18 -44.03 4.79
C GLU A 668 -64.28 -44.01 6.33
N PHE A 669 -65.51 -44.01 6.82
CA PHE A 669 -65.86 -44.01 8.24
C PHE A 669 -66.67 -45.26 8.53
N SER A 670 -66.22 -46.11 9.46
CA SER A 670 -66.99 -47.27 9.91
C SER A 670 -67.78 -46.91 11.17
N SER A 671 -69.06 -47.26 11.20
CA SER A 671 -69.93 -47.06 12.36
C SER A 671 -70.97 -48.17 12.47
N THR A 672 -71.65 -48.25 13.61
CA THR A 672 -72.76 -49.17 13.84
C THR A 672 -74.03 -48.40 14.15
N THR A 673 -75.16 -48.85 13.63
CA THR A 673 -76.46 -48.21 13.84
C THR A 673 -77.14 -48.68 15.13
N SER A 674 -77.88 -47.78 15.78
CA SER A 674 -78.77 -48.08 16.91
C SER A 674 -80.06 -48.78 16.48
N ALA A 675 -80.92 -49.17 17.43
CA ALA A 675 -82.25 -49.76 17.15
C ALA A 675 -83.15 -48.92 16.22
N TYR A 676 -82.85 -47.62 16.08
CA TYR A 676 -83.54 -46.65 15.23
C TYR A 676 -82.82 -46.35 13.91
N GLY A 677 -81.80 -47.14 13.54
CA GLY A 677 -81.04 -46.93 12.31
C GLY A 677 -80.07 -45.75 12.32
N MET A 678 -79.88 -45.08 13.47
CA MET A 678 -79.00 -43.92 13.59
C MET A 678 -77.58 -44.35 13.98
N THR A 679 -76.56 -43.82 13.32
CA THR A 679 -75.16 -44.01 13.73
C THR A 679 -74.84 -43.18 14.98
N GLN A 680 -73.74 -43.52 15.67
CA GLN A 680 -73.10 -42.56 16.58
C GLN A 680 -72.66 -41.30 15.80
N GLU A 681 -72.49 -40.17 16.49
CA GLU A 681 -71.93 -38.96 15.89
C GLU A 681 -70.52 -39.23 15.36
N LEU A 682 -70.32 -38.94 14.09
CA LEU A 682 -69.03 -39.06 13.41
C LEU A 682 -68.54 -37.66 13.07
N LEU A 683 -67.26 -37.40 13.32
CA LEU A 683 -66.61 -36.20 12.82
C LEU A 683 -66.46 -36.36 11.30
N VAL A 684 -67.16 -35.57 10.50
CA VAL A 684 -67.11 -35.64 9.03
C VAL A 684 -66.69 -34.30 8.44
N PRO A 685 -65.93 -34.27 7.32
CA PRO A 685 -65.60 -33.02 6.65
C PRO A 685 -66.86 -32.29 6.18
N ILE A 686 -66.86 -30.96 6.26
CA ILE A 686 -67.94 -30.14 5.73
C ILE A 686 -67.73 -29.89 4.23
N ASN A 687 -68.81 -29.58 3.50
CA ASN A 687 -68.80 -29.29 2.05
C ASN A 687 -68.42 -30.46 1.14
N VAL A 688 -68.45 -31.71 1.64
CA VAL A 688 -68.32 -32.93 0.82
C VAL A 688 -69.61 -33.75 0.89
N GLY A 689 -69.96 -34.42 -0.20
CA GLY A 689 -71.04 -35.39 -0.21
C GLY A 689 -70.65 -36.65 0.56
N CYS A 690 -71.57 -37.17 1.36
CA CYS A 690 -71.42 -38.43 2.10
C CYS A 690 -72.35 -39.48 1.51
N ILE A 691 -71.83 -40.67 1.21
CA ILE A 691 -72.59 -41.82 0.75
C ILE A 691 -72.52 -42.90 1.82
N VAL A 692 -73.67 -43.42 2.23
CA VAL A 692 -73.75 -44.54 3.18
C VAL A 692 -73.88 -45.84 2.39
N GLU A 693 -72.94 -46.75 2.59
CA GLU A 693 -73.02 -48.12 2.09
C GLU A 693 -73.69 -49.00 3.17
N ALA A 694 -74.91 -49.44 2.87
CA ALA A 694 -75.75 -50.26 3.75
C ALA A 694 -76.43 -51.41 2.96
N PRO A 695 -76.91 -52.48 3.62
CA PRO A 695 -77.62 -53.57 2.97
C PRO A 695 -78.90 -53.11 2.24
N VAL A 696 -79.18 -53.69 1.07
CA VAL A 696 -80.32 -53.29 0.21
C VAL A 696 -81.69 -53.62 0.84
N ILE A 697 -81.76 -54.70 1.62
CA ILE A 697 -82.96 -55.11 2.36
C ILE A 697 -82.57 -55.33 3.81
N GLY A 698 -83.29 -54.65 4.69
CA GLY A 698 -82.96 -54.59 6.10
C GLY A 698 -83.51 -55.66 7.00
N TYR A 699 -83.01 -55.70 8.24
CA TYR A 699 -83.48 -56.67 9.24
C TYR A 699 -84.98 -56.55 9.52
N TYR A 700 -85.49 -55.33 9.67
CA TYR A 700 -86.93 -55.10 9.87
C TYR A 700 -87.73 -55.41 8.61
N SER A 701 -87.22 -55.14 7.41
CA SER A 701 -87.89 -55.53 6.16
C SER A 701 -87.92 -57.03 5.94
N ILE A 702 -86.85 -57.75 6.27
CA ILE A 702 -86.81 -59.21 6.25
C ILE A 702 -87.84 -59.77 7.24
N ALA A 703 -87.89 -59.24 8.47
CA ALA A 703 -88.88 -59.63 9.46
C ALA A 703 -90.33 -59.34 9.00
N LEU A 704 -90.57 -58.20 8.35
CA LEU A 704 -91.88 -57.82 7.82
C LEU A 704 -92.30 -58.70 6.63
N VAL A 705 -91.37 -58.99 5.71
CA VAL A 705 -91.60 -59.90 4.57
C VAL A 705 -91.85 -61.32 5.07
N ILE A 706 -91.10 -61.82 6.07
CA ILE A 706 -91.34 -63.13 6.70
C ILE A 706 -92.69 -63.14 7.42
N ALA A 707 -93.06 -62.07 8.14
CA ALA A 707 -94.36 -61.97 8.80
C ALA A 707 -95.51 -61.94 7.78
N LEU A 708 -95.39 -61.19 6.68
CA LEU A 708 -96.37 -61.16 5.59
C LEU A 708 -96.44 -62.51 4.85
N LEU A 709 -95.32 -63.19 4.63
CA LEU A 709 -95.28 -64.56 4.09
C LEU A 709 -95.93 -65.56 5.05
N LEU A 710 -95.67 -65.48 6.35
CA LEU A 710 -96.31 -66.32 7.37
C LEU A 710 -97.82 -66.06 7.44
N ILE A 711 -98.26 -64.80 7.36
CA ILE A 711 -99.68 -64.43 7.29
C ILE A 711 -100.30 -64.94 5.98
N ALA A 712 -99.62 -64.80 4.84
CA ALA A 712 -100.08 -65.33 3.55
C ALA A 712 -100.16 -66.87 3.58
N ILE A 713 -99.18 -67.56 4.15
CA ILE A 713 -99.20 -69.02 4.36
C ILE A 713 -100.33 -69.41 5.32
N LEU A 714 -100.57 -68.65 6.39
CA LEU A 714 -101.70 -68.85 7.31
C LEU A 714 -103.05 -68.64 6.61
N ILE A 715 -103.17 -67.65 5.71
CA ILE A 715 -104.38 -67.41 4.90
C ILE A 715 -104.57 -68.53 3.86
N ILE A 716 -103.52 -68.96 3.17
CA ILE A 716 -103.53 -70.06 2.20
C ILE A 716 -103.88 -71.40 2.89
N THR A 717 -103.28 -71.70 4.05
CA THR A 717 -103.61 -72.90 4.83
C THR A 717 -105.02 -72.86 5.42
N ARG A 718 -105.57 -71.67 5.69
CA ARG A 718 -106.97 -71.49 6.11
C ARG A 718 -107.96 -71.62 4.94
N LEU A 719 -107.58 -71.21 3.73
CA LEU A 719 -108.34 -71.39 2.48
C LEU A 719 -108.34 -72.86 1.99
N ILE A 720 -107.22 -73.58 2.12
CA ILE A 720 -107.13 -75.02 1.76
C ILE A 720 -107.96 -75.90 2.73
N ARG A 721 -108.21 -75.44 3.97
CA ARG A 721 -109.05 -76.15 4.95
C ARG A 721 -110.57 -75.98 4.74
N GLN A 722 -111.00 -75.17 3.77
CA GLN A 722 -112.41 -74.95 3.43
C GLN A 722 -112.83 -75.61 2.09
N HIS A 723 -112.02 -76.53 1.56
CA HIS A 723 -112.38 -77.42 0.47
C HIS A 723 -112.25 -78.90 0.86
#